data_AF-A0A9X1WQD9-F1
#
_entry.id   AF-A0A9X1WQD9-F1
#
_cell.length_a   1.000
_cell.length_b   1.000
_cell.length_c   1.000
_cell.angle_alpha   90.00
_cell.angle_beta   90.00
_cell.angle_gamma   90.00
#
_symmetry.space_group_name_H-M   'P 1'
#
loop_
_entity.id
_entity.type
_entity.pdbx_description
1 polymer ?
#
loop_
_entity_poly.entity_id
_entity_poly.type
_entity_poly.pdbx_seq_one_letter_code
_entity_poly.pdbx_strand_id
1 'polypeptide(L)'
;MPVTSPDIRVHDAHLRNLRHVSVDMPHGKLVAVTGVSGSGKSSLAFGTIHGEAQRRYLESVAPFARRLIAGAVDPRVGRIDGLPPTVALEQSRGGGGARSTVGTFSTVSNSVRLLFSRAGTYPEELRGRVGRLDSDHFSPNTAAGMCPTCQGTGTVHAPTEESMVPDPSLSIDEGAVAAWPGAWLGKNFHDILVTLGYRTDVPWSTLPREERDWILFTTDRPVVTVHPVRGAEQIQRTYEGTWRSVSTYLRETLASTSSESTRRRVLSFMEESVCPSCAGRRLTPDALSVTWRGMSIDELNGRPLAEVAELMGVAGGTAEAAEPSETSEAERLLLEQVVPTVKAAVELGVGHLSLDRPASTLSAGELQRLRLASQLHSGLFGVVYVLDEPSAGLHPSERVAVRDLMDRFLAAGNSVVLVEHDMSLVAGADWVVDVGPGAGENGGEILWSGPVDGLSGQDTPTGRALAAPPPVLKGGAVAVRPAASSLPVRTTERTLDVDTHLGLGQFTAVTGVSGSGKSTLVSTALPEILAEEGVRTVRITQQPIGRTTRSCLATYTGLFDAVRKLFAGTPEARRRGWSVSRFSYNVAAGRCPTCNGEGAIEVELVFLPGSYTTCPDCHGARYNDETLEVTWHGLTVAGVLDLTVTDALEVFAGEPSVLAALQALDAVGLSYLRLGQGAPELSGGEAQRIKLATELQRSRRARRGSRRGAETVYLLDEPTTGLHPSDVGLLVTELNRLVDAGDAVVVVEHDVRVVAQADRVIDLGPGAGADGGRVIADGTPAAVAESGTATGTALVTAVARGRESTETTT
;
A
#
# COMPACT_ATOMS: atom_id res chain seq x y z
N MET A 1 28.99 3.98 -36.65
CA MET A 1 27.89 4.94 -36.42
C MET A 1 27.04 4.37 -35.31
N PRO A 2 26.72 5.11 -34.22
CA PRO A 2 25.75 4.60 -33.27
C PRO A 2 24.41 4.52 -34.00
N VAL A 3 23.82 3.34 -34.06
CA VAL A 3 22.47 3.14 -34.60
C VAL A 3 21.54 3.85 -33.62
N THR A 4 21.04 5.04 -33.96
CA THR A 4 20.02 5.71 -33.17
C THR A 4 18.76 4.85 -33.24
N SER A 5 18.39 4.21 -32.13
CA SER A 5 17.12 3.49 -32.02
C SER A 5 15.97 4.43 -32.39
N PRO A 6 14.96 3.95 -33.13
CA PRO A 6 13.82 4.78 -33.50
C PRO A 6 13.03 5.22 -32.27
N ASP A 7 12.47 6.42 -32.31
CA ASP A 7 11.57 6.93 -31.28
C ASP A 7 10.38 6.00 -31.04
N ILE A 8 9.87 6.01 -29.81
CA ILE A 8 8.66 5.27 -29.44
C ILE A 8 7.46 6.08 -29.91
N ARG A 9 6.71 5.55 -30.88
CA ARG A 9 5.55 6.24 -31.47
C ARG A 9 4.28 5.49 -31.15
N VAL A 10 3.46 6.07 -30.30
CA VAL A 10 2.15 5.54 -29.92
C VAL A 10 1.11 6.15 -30.84
N HIS A 11 0.28 5.30 -31.45
CA HIS A 11 -0.80 5.72 -32.34
C HIS A 11 -2.14 5.14 -31.87
N ASP A 12 -3.13 6.01 -31.75
CA ASP A 12 -4.51 5.65 -31.45
C ASP A 12 -4.70 4.89 -30.12
N ALA A 13 -4.09 5.39 -29.04
CA ALA A 13 -4.29 4.86 -27.70
C ALA A 13 -5.63 5.33 -27.11
N HIS A 14 -6.48 4.39 -26.69
CA HIS A 14 -7.86 4.65 -26.24
C HIS A 14 -8.26 3.76 -25.04
N LEU A 15 -7.28 3.37 -24.22
CA LEU A 15 -7.51 2.65 -22.99
C LEU A 15 -8.15 3.55 -21.91
N ARG A 16 -9.22 3.06 -21.29
CA ARG A 16 -10.01 3.77 -20.26
C ARG A 16 -10.51 5.12 -20.77
N ASN A 17 -9.97 6.23 -20.27
CA ASN A 17 -10.39 7.58 -20.63
C ASN A 17 -9.52 8.23 -21.70
N LEU A 18 -8.49 7.55 -22.23
CA LEU A 18 -7.67 8.08 -23.33
C LEU A 18 -8.53 8.28 -24.59
N ARG A 19 -8.42 9.44 -25.23
CA ARG A 19 -9.25 9.87 -26.36
C ARG A 19 -8.52 9.68 -27.70
N HIS A 20 -8.26 8.43 -28.08
CA HIS A 20 -7.61 8.09 -29.36
C HIS A 20 -6.28 8.85 -29.57
N VAL A 21 -5.46 8.93 -28.52
CA VAL A 21 -4.29 9.79 -28.50
C VAL A 21 -3.12 9.18 -29.27
N SER A 22 -2.32 10.04 -29.89
CA SER A 22 -1.05 9.67 -30.50
C SER A 22 0.06 10.53 -29.91
N VAL A 23 1.20 9.93 -29.56
CA VAL A 23 2.31 10.62 -28.92
C VAL A 23 3.64 9.96 -29.28
N ASP A 24 4.63 10.80 -29.54
CA ASP A 24 6.01 10.38 -29.79
C ASP A 24 6.88 10.66 -28.56
N MET A 25 7.79 9.74 -28.25
CA MET A 25 8.73 9.84 -27.14
C MET A 25 10.14 9.41 -27.59
N PRO A 26 11.19 10.19 -27.24
CA PRO A 26 12.54 9.87 -27.65
C PRO A 26 13.09 8.62 -26.92
N HIS A 27 13.84 7.79 -27.65
CA HIS A 27 14.57 6.66 -27.06
C HIS A 27 15.87 7.13 -26.39
N GLY A 28 16.28 6.44 -25.31
CA GLY A 28 17.53 6.70 -24.58
C GLY A 28 17.51 7.99 -23.77
N LYS A 29 16.31 8.48 -23.43
CA LYS A 29 16.06 9.74 -22.72
C LYS A 29 15.19 9.52 -21.49
N LEU A 30 15.19 10.49 -20.59
CA LEU A 30 14.24 10.59 -19.49
C LEU A 30 12.98 11.32 -19.96
N VAL A 31 11.86 10.59 -20.02
CA VAL A 31 10.56 11.11 -20.42
C VAL A 31 9.63 11.17 -19.21
N ALA A 32 9.21 12.37 -18.82
CA ALA A 32 8.18 12.56 -17.80
C ALA A 32 6.78 12.46 -18.41
N VAL A 33 5.85 11.79 -17.74
CA VAL A 33 4.42 11.76 -18.08
C VAL A 33 3.65 12.42 -16.94
N THR A 34 3.04 13.57 -17.23
CA THR A 34 2.45 14.49 -16.24
C THR A 34 0.97 14.73 -16.50
N GLY A 35 0.32 15.48 -15.61
CA GLY A 35 -1.12 15.75 -15.63
C GLY A 35 -1.81 15.44 -14.29
N VAL A 36 -3.05 15.91 -14.12
CA VAL A 36 -3.81 15.79 -12.85
C VAL A 36 -4.15 14.34 -12.48
N SER A 37 -4.53 14.08 -11.21
CA SER A 37 -4.99 12.75 -10.79
C SER A 37 -6.15 12.28 -11.67
N GLY A 38 -6.10 11.06 -12.22
CA GLY A 38 -7.13 10.54 -13.13
C GLY A 38 -7.10 11.09 -14.56
N SER A 39 -6.09 11.86 -14.96
CA SER A 39 -6.02 12.44 -16.32
C SER A 39 -5.74 11.44 -17.43
N GLY A 40 -5.20 10.25 -17.11
CA GLY A 40 -4.86 9.22 -18.09
C GLY A 40 -3.38 8.82 -18.15
N LYS A 41 -2.51 9.43 -17.31
CA LYS A 41 -1.06 9.12 -17.24
C LYS A 41 -0.76 7.63 -17.12
N SER A 42 -1.31 6.97 -16.09
CA SER A 42 -1.08 5.54 -15.85
C SER A 42 -1.75 4.66 -16.91
N SER A 43 -2.86 5.10 -17.49
CA SER A 43 -3.48 4.44 -18.65
C SER A 43 -2.51 4.44 -19.84
N LEU A 44 -1.82 5.57 -20.10
CA LEU A 44 -0.84 5.68 -21.18
C LEU A 44 0.45 4.89 -20.87
N ALA A 45 1.09 5.15 -19.73
CA ALA A 45 2.40 4.58 -19.40
C ALA A 45 2.35 3.08 -19.07
N PHE A 46 1.43 2.67 -18.18
CA PHE A 46 1.34 1.29 -17.71
C PHE A 46 0.34 0.47 -18.51
N GLY A 47 -0.88 1.00 -18.69
CA GLY A 47 -1.94 0.27 -19.39
C GLY A 47 -1.64 0.06 -20.87
N THR A 48 -1.16 1.09 -21.56
CA THR A 48 -0.90 1.07 -23.00
C THR A 48 0.54 0.69 -23.33
N ILE A 49 1.55 1.48 -22.91
CA ILE A 49 2.95 1.26 -23.30
C ILE A 49 3.51 -0.02 -22.68
N HIS A 50 3.48 -0.14 -21.34
CA HIS A 50 3.92 -1.37 -20.67
C HIS A 50 3.04 -2.57 -21.03
N GLY A 51 1.71 -2.41 -21.02
CA GLY A 51 0.77 -3.46 -21.38
C GLY A 51 1.01 -4.03 -22.77
N GLU A 52 1.22 -3.19 -23.78
CA GLU A 52 1.51 -3.64 -25.15
C GLU A 52 2.89 -4.30 -25.26
N ALA A 53 3.92 -3.76 -24.60
CA ALA A 53 5.24 -4.39 -24.56
C ALA A 53 5.20 -5.77 -23.90
N GLN A 54 4.50 -5.90 -22.77
CA GLN A 54 4.32 -7.16 -22.05
C GLN A 54 3.53 -8.17 -22.88
N ARG A 55 2.44 -7.74 -23.53
CA ARG A 55 1.65 -8.58 -24.44
C ARG A 55 2.52 -9.13 -25.57
N ARG A 56 3.24 -8.26 -26.30
CA ARG A 56 4.16 -8.67 -27.39
C ARG A 56 5.23 -9.65 -26.92
N TYR A 57 5.82 -9.39 -25.76
CA TYR A 57 6.85 -10.25 -25.18
C TYR A 57 6.30 -11.63 -24.80
N LEU A 58 5.21 -11.68 -24.04
CA LEU A 58 4.62 -12.93 -23.57
C LEU A 58 4.04 -13.78 -24.70
N GLU A 59 3.40 -13.17 -25.71
CA GLU A 59 2.93 -13.89 -26.90
C GLU A 59 4.08 -14.52 -27.70
N SER A 60 5.27 -13.95 -27.59
CA SER A 60 6.49 -14.45 -28.25
C SER A 60 7.16 -15.57 -27.44
N VAL A 61 7.23 -15.43 -26.11
CA VAL A 61 7.92 -16.39 -25.22
C VAL A 61 7.05 -17.61 -24.88
N ALA A 62 5.74 -17.43 -24.70
CA ALA A 62 4.81 -18.50 -24.34
C ALA A 62 3.62 -18.60 -25.32
N PRO A 63 3.83 -19.05 -26.57
CA PRO A 63 2.77 -19.12 -27.59
C PRO A 63 1.53 -19.93 -27.16
N PHE A 64 1.71 -20.95 -26.32
CA PHE A 64 0.61 -21.78 -25.82
C PHE A 64 -0.35 -21.04 -24.87
N ALA A 65 0.12 -19.96 -24.23
CA ALA A 65 -0.66 -19.16 -23.28
C ALA A 65 -1.32 -17.93 -23.94
N ARG A 66 -1.17 -17.73 -25.26
CA ARG A 66 -1.67 -16.55 -25.98
C ARG A 66 -3.14 -16.23 -25.70
N ARG A 67 -4.02 -17.23 -25.69
CA ARG A 67 -5.45 -17.04 -25.41
C ARG A 67 -5.72 -16.56 -23.97
N LEU A 68 -4.93 -17.01 -23.00
CA LEU A 68 -5.03 -16.59 -21.61
C LEU A 68 -4.47 -15.17 -21.43
N ILE A 69 -3.35 -14.86 -22.08
CA ILE A 69 -2.71 -13.53 -22.05
C ILE A 69 -3.61 -12.48 -22.72
N ALA A 70 -4.22 -12.79 -23.87
CA ALA A 70 -5.09 -11.86 -24.59
C ALA A 70 -6.37 -11.51 -23.82
N GLY A 71 -6.85 -12.39 -22.95
CA GLY A 71 -7.96 -12.08 -22.04
C GLY A 71 -7.55 -11.28 -20.80
N ALA A 72 -6.25 -11.25 -20.48
CA ALA A 72 -5.70 -10.61 -19.29
C ALA A 72 -5.17 -9.19 -19.55
N VAL A 73 -4.58 -8.94 -20.74
CA VAL A 73 -3.96 -7.66 -21.10
C VAL A 73 -4.56 -7.15 -22.42
N ASP A 74 -5.45 -6.17 -22.33
CA ASP A 74 -6.03 -5.44 -23.47
C ASP A 74 -5.58 -3.96 -23.41
N PRO A 75 -4.46 -3.59 -24.05
CA PRO A 75 -3.89 -2.25 -23.98
C PRO A 75 -4.65 -1.20 -24.80
N ARG A 76 -5.66 -1.60 -25.60
CA ARG A 76 -6.51 -0.71 -26.42
C ARG A 76 -5.75 0.40 -27.14
N VAL A 77 -4.92 -0.02 -28.09
CA VAL A 77 -4.08 0.87 -28.90
C VAL A 77 -4.03 0.37 -30.34
N GLY A 78 -4.09 1.29 -31.30
CA GLY A 78 -4.03 0.93 -32.72
C GLY A 78 -2.66 0.38 -33.13
N ARG A 79 -1.58 1.10 -32.80
CA ARG A 79 -0.20 0.66 -33.10
C ARG A 79 0.82 1.37 -32.20
N ILE A 80 1.90 0.66 -31.86
CA ILE A 80 3.10 1.29 -31.26
C ILE A 80 4.35 0.85 -32.03
N ASP A 81 5.08 1.82 -32.59
CA ASP A 81 6.36 1.61 -33.25
C ASP A 81 7.53 1.89 -32.31
N GLY A 82 8.68 1.25 -32.55
CA GLY A 82 9.91 1.53 -31.81
C GLY A 82 9.90 1.11 -30.34
N LEU A 83 8.89 0.35 -29.90
CA LEU A 83 8.71 -0.07 -28.51
C LEU A 83 9.63 -1.27 -28.14
N PRO A 84 10.67 -1.09 -27.32
CA PRO A 84 11.46 -2.20 -26.80
C PRO A 84 10.73 -2.93 -25.65
N PRO A 85 11.29 -4.03 -25.13
CA PRO A 85 10.80 -4.62 -23.88
C PRO A 85 10.81 -3.61 -22.74
N THR A 86 9.78 -3.68 -21.89
CA THR A 86 9.60 -2.75 -20.78
C THR A 86 9.72 -3.45 -19.43
N VAL A 87 10.24 -2.74 -18.43
CA VAL A 87 10.20 -3.14 -17.02
C VAL A 87 9.39 -2.11 -16.25
N ALA A 88 8.24 -2.51 -15.70
CA ALA A 88 7.40 -1.63 -14.90
C ALA A 88 7.73 -1.76 -13.41
N LEU A 89 7.88 -0.61 -12.75
CA LEU A 89 7.94 -0.49 -11.29
C LEU A 89 6.74 0.31 -10.82
N GLU A 90 5.64 -0.39 -10.59
CA GLU A 90 4.41 0.18 -10.01
C GLU A 90 4.51 0.24 -8.47
N GLN A 91 3.77 1.19 -7.88
CA GLN A 91 3.52 1.21 -6.45
C GLN A 91 2.76 -0.05 -6.02
N SER A 92 3.45 -1.00 -5.37
CA SER A 92 2.83 -2.23 -4.88
C SER A 92 1.81 -1.93 -3.79
N ARG A 93 0.58 -2.42 -3.93
CA ARG A 93 -0.41 -2.46 -2.83
C ARG A 93 -0.30 -3.72 -1.95
N GLY A 94 0.43 -4.73 -2.43
CA GLY A 94 0.68 -5.98 -1.71
C GLY A 94 2.10 -5.99 -1.13
N GLY A 95 2.20 -6.19 0.18
CA GLY A 95 3.42 -6.68 0.81
C GLY A 95 3.68 -8.12 0.37
N GLY A 96 4.95 -8.51 0.28
CA GLY A 96 5.30 -9.92 0.02
C GLY A 96 4.67 -10.86 1.06
N GLY A 97 4.54 -12.15 0.72
CA GLY A 97 4.00 -13.15 1.65
C GLY A 97 4.81 -13.25 2.95
N ALA A 98 4.29 -13.94 3.97
CA ALA A 98 4.85 -13.98 5.34
C ALA A 98 6.35 -14.35 5.47
N ARG A 99 6.94 -14.98 4.44
CA ARG A 99 8.37 -15.36 4.40
C ARG A 99 9.27 -14.34 3.68
N SER A 100 8.68 -13.31 3.05
CA SER A 100 9.41 -12.31 2.30
C SER A 100 10.10 -11.33 3.24
N THR A 101 11.38 -11.07 3.00
CA THR A 101 12.19 -10.07 3.70
C THR A 101 12.77 -9.05 2.73
N VAL A 102 13.34 -7.97 3.27
CA VAL A 102 14.14 -6.99 2.51
C VAL A 102 15.14 -7.69 1.59
N GLY A 103 15.93 -8.64 2.10
CA GLY A 103 16.94 -9.35 1.31
C GLY A 103 16.38 -10.23 0.19
N THR A 104 15.20 -10.83 0.37
CA THR A 104 14.54 -11.57 -0.72
C THR A 104 13.99 -10.65 -1.79
N PHE A 105 13.45 -9.50 -1.37
CA PHE A 105 12.79 -8.55 -2.26
C PHE A 105 13.78 -7.72 -3.08
N SER A 106 14.92 -7.37 -2.47
CA SER A 106 16.04 -6.73 -3.17
C SER A 106 16.88 -7.71 -3.99
N THR A 107 16.61 -9.01 -3.89
CA THR A 107 17.42 -10.12 -4.45
C THR A 107 18.84 -10.23 -3.89
N VAL A 108 19.24 -9.34 -2.99
CA VAL A 108 20.56 -9.34 -2.30
C VAL A 108 20.80 -10.66 -1.57
N SER A 109 19.75 -11.29 -1.04
CA SER A 109 19.85 -12.59 -0.37
C SER A 109 20.46 -13.68 -1.26
N ASN A 110 20.25 -13.66 -2.57
CA ASN A 110 20.82 -14.66 -3.48
C ASN A 110 22.35 -14.56 -3.51
N SER A 111 22.88 -13.35 -3.65
CA SER A 111 24.32 -13.08 -3.67
C SER A 111 24.95 -13.33 -2.29
N VAL A 112 24.28 -12.94 -1.20
CA VAL A 112 24.75 -13.20 0.17
C VAL A 112 24.85 -14.71 0.45
N ARG A 113 23.85 -15.50 0.03
CA ARG A 113 23.89 -16.96 0.19
C ARG A 113 25.04 -17.60 -0.60
N LEU A 114 25.32 -17.11 -1.80
CA LEU A 114 26.46 -17.53 -2.60
C LEU A 114 27.79 -17.11 -1.94
N LEU A 115 27.84 -15.93 -1.34
CA LEU A 115 29.01 -15.42 -0.63
C LEU A 115 29.39 -16.33 0.54
N PHE A 116 28.42 -16.71 1.39
CA PHE A 116 28.68 -17.67 2.47
C PHE A 116 29.05 -19.07 1.95
N SER A 117 28.42 -19.53 0.88
CA SER A 117 28.74 -20.82 0.27
C SER A 117 30.15 -20.88 -0.33
N ARG A 118 30.62 -19.79 -0.98
CA ARG A 118 31.86 -19.78 -1.76
C ARG A 118 33.04 -19.13 -1.05
N ALA A 119 32.79 -18.12 -0.23
CA ALA A 119 33.79 -17.31 0.47
C ALA A 119 33.69 -17.40 2.00
N GLY A 120 32.77 -18.22 2.54
CA GLY A 120 32.66 -18.44 3.98
C GLY A 120 33.80 -19.29 4.55
N THR A 121 34.15 -19.01 5.80
CA THR A 121 35.02 -19.82 6.65
C THR A 121 34.19 -20.90 7.34
N TYR A 122 34.51 -22.16 7.04
CA TYR A 122 33.83 -23.34 7.59
C TYR A 122 34.61 -23.90 8.79
N PRO A 123 33.94 -24.25 9.91
CA PRO A 123 34.55 -25.03 10.97
C PRO A 123 35.12 -26.35 10.43
N GLU A 124 36.27 -26.79 10.95
CA GLU A 124 36.98 -27.98 10.45
C GLU A 124 36.09 -29.25 10.53
N GLU A 125 35.37 -29.43 11.63
CA GLU A 125 34.45 -30.55 11.82
C GLU A 125 33.32 -30.57 10.79
N LEU A 126 32.74 -29.40 10.50
CA LEU A 126 31.69 -29.28 9.48
C LEU A 126 32.27 -29.57 8.10
N ARG A 127 33.42 -28.97 7.78
CA ARG A 127 34.10 -29.16 6.49
C ARG A 127 34.47 -30.62 6.26
N GLY A 128 34.89 -31.34 7.30
CA GLY A 128 35.15 -32.78 7.23
C GLY A 128 33.89 -33.63 7.00
N ARG A 129 32.73 -33.24 7.55
CA ARG A 129 31.47 -33.98 7.43
C ARG A 129 30.74 -33.77 6.10
N VAL A 130 30.64 -32.53 5.64
CA VAL A 130 29.79 -32.16 4.48
C VAL A 130 30.56 -31.49 3.34
N GLY A 131 31.87 -31.26 3.50
CA GLY A 131 32.67 -30.52 2.53
C GLY A 131 32.27 -29.04 2.50
N ARG A 132 31.34 -28.68 1.62
CA ARG A 132 30.85 -27.32 1.43
C ARG A 132 29.34 -27.31 1.34
N LEU A 133 28.71 -26.44 2.13
CA LEU A 133 27.28 -26.18 2.02
C LEU A 133 27.00 -25.38 0.74
N ASP A 134 26.00 -25.79 -0.03
CA ASP A 134 25.50 -25.00 -1.17
C ASP A 134 24.75 -23.73 -0.69
N SER A 135 24.35 -22.87 -1.63
CA SER A 135 23.60 -21.66 -1.32
C SER A 135 22.22 -21.93 -0.72
N ASP A 136 21.62 -23.11 -0.93
CA ASP A 136 20.29 -23.45 -0.40
C ASP A 136 20.34 -23.67 1.10
N HIS A 137 21.44 -24.18 1.66
CA HIS A 137 21.60 -24.29 3.12
C HIS A 137 21.60 -22.94 3.84
N PHE A 138 21.90 -21.85 3.12
CA PHE A 138 21.90 -20.48 3.66
C PHE A 138 20.55 -19.76 3.49
N SER A 139 19.48 -20.47 3.12
CA SER A 139 18.15 -19.89 2.90
C SER A 139 17.15 -20.34 3.95
N PRO A 140 16.39 -19.42 4.58
CA PRO A 140 15.26 -19.80 5.43
C PRO A 140 14.04 -20.27 4.61
N ASN A 141 14.11 -20.23 3.28
CA ASN A 141 13.01 -20.59 2.38
C ASN A 141 13.18 -21.94 1.69
N THR A 142 14.26 -22.68 1.99
CA THR A 142 14.55 -24.01 1.43
C THR A 142 14.51 -25.04 2.54
N ALA A 143 14.16 -26.28 2.20
CA ALA A 143 14.18 -27.37 3.18
C ALA A 143 15.58 -27.66 3.74
N ALA A 144 16.63 -27.41 2.96
CA ALA A 144 18.02 -27.62 3.35
C ALA A 144 18.52 -26.59 4.39
N GLY A 145 18.08 -25.34 4.28
CA GLY A 145 18.55 -24.26 5.14
C GLY A 145 17.64 -23.89 6.30
N MET A 146 16.32 -24.11 6.17
CA MET A 146 15.36 -23.65 7.17
C MET A 146 15.46 -24.44 8.49
N CYS A 147 15.28 -23.73 9.61
CA CYS A 147 15.08 -24.38 10.91
C CYS A 147 13.84 -25.30 10.83
N PRO A 148 13.94 -26.60 11.17
CA PRO A 148 12.84 -27.54 11.02
C PRO A 148 11.66 -27.26 11.95
N THR A 149 11.91 -26.61 13.09
CA THR A 149 10.89 -26.30 14.11
C THR A 149 9.96 -25.18 13.66
N CYS A 150 10.51 -24.04 13.20
CA CYS A 150 9.72 -22.90 12.74
C CYS A 150 9.55 -22.85 11.22
N GLN A 151 10.15 -23.79 10.48
CA GLN A 151 10.12 -23.81 9.00
C GLN A 151 10.53 -22.47 8.39
N GLY A 152 11.57 -21.86 8.97
CA GLY A 152 12.18 -20.63 8.48
C GLY A 152 11.42 -19.33 8.78
N THR A 153 10.35 -19.34 9.59
CA THR A 153 9.66 -18.10 10.01
C THR A 153 10.39 -17.39 11.14
N GLY A 154 11.08 -18.14 12.02
CA GLY A 154 11.75 -17.61 13.21
C GLY A 154 10.84 -17.52 14.44
N THR A 155 9.52 -17.50 14.22
CA THR A 155 8.49 -17.54 15.27
C THR A 155 7.69 -18.82 15.20
N VAL A 156 7.15 -19.25 16.33
CA VAL A 156 6.19 -20.37 16.41
C VAL A 156 4.86 -19.84 16.90
N HIS A 157 3.79 -20.27 16.24
CA HIS A 157 2.43 -19.96 16.65
C HIS A 157 1.84 -21.19 17.34
N ALA A 158 1.50 -21.07 18.61
CA ALA A 158 0.93 -22.14 19.40
C ALA A 158 -0.43 -21.70 19.97
N PRO A 159 -1.51 -22.43 19.71
CA PRO A 159 -2.76 -22.18 20.42
C PRO A 159 -2.60 -22.58 21.88
N THR A 160 -3.06 -21.72 22.79
CA THR A 160 -3.19 -21.95 24.23
C THR A 160 -4.67 -22.00 24.61
N GLU A 161 -4.99 -22.51 25.79
CA GLU A 161 -6.38 -22.51 26.29
C GLU A 161 -6.95 -21.09 26.34
N GLU A 162 -6.20 -20.13 26.88
CA GLU A 162 -6.59 -18.72 26.96
C GLU A 162 -6.82 -18.09 25.58
N SER A 163 -5.92 -18.35 24.63
CA SER A 163 -6.10 -17.85 23.25
C SER A 163 -7.31 -18.46 22.53
N MET A 164 -7.70 -19.70 22.86
CA MET A 164 -8.82 -20.39 22.22
C MET A 164 -10.17 -20.14 22.92
N VAL A 165 -10.13 -19.84 24.23
CA VAL A 165 -11.28 -19.63 25.11
C VAL A 165 -11.07 -18.32 25.90
N PRO A 166 -11.34 -17.16 25.29
CA PRO A 166 -11.08 -15.86 25.91
C PRO A 166 -11.98 -15.57 27.12
N ASP A 167 -13.19 -16.14 27.14
CA ASP A 167 -14.13 -16.02 28.26
C ASP A 167 -14.51 -17.41 28.78
N PRO A 168 -13.82 -17.91 29.82
CA PRO A 168 -14.08 -19.23 30.40
C PRO A 168 -15.32 -19.25 31.32
N SER A 169 -16.04 -18.13 31.46
CA SER A 169 -17.30 -18.07 32.22
C SER A 169 -18.51 -18.52 31.40
N LEU A 170 -18.40 -18.52 30.07
CA LEU A 170 -19.42 -19.01 29.15
C LEU A 170 -19.40 -20.54 29.06
N SER A 171 -20.54 -21.12 28.72
CA SER A 171 -20.64 -22.52 28.30
C SER A 171 -20.24 -22.71 26.83
N ILE A 172 -20.06 -23.97 26.42
CA ILE A 172 -19.78 -24.29 25.01
C ILE A 172 -20.96 -23.87 24.12
N ASP A 173 -22.20 -24.03 24.60
CA ASP A 173 -23.43 -23.62 23.92
C ASP A 173 -23.55 -22.09 23.73
N GLU A 174 -22.99 -21.33 24.68
CA GLU A 174 -22.92 -19.86 24.62
C GLU A 174 -21.71 -19.34 23.83
N GLY A 175 -20.86 -20.24 23.33
CA GLY A 175 -19.72 -19.89 22.47
C GLY A 175 -18.40 -19.65 23.20
N ALA A 176 -18.17 -20.31 24.35
CA ALA A 176 -16.90 -20.22 25.08
C ALA A 176 -15.67 -20.48 24.20
N VAL A 177 -15.75 -21.49 23.32
CA VAL A 177 -14.67 -21.85 22.38
C VAL A 177 -14.71 -20.91 21.17
N ALA A 178 -14.21 -19.69 21.33
CA ALA A 178 -14.20 -18.67 20.29
C ALA A 178 -13.39 -19.08 19.04
N ALA A 179 -12.38 -19.94 19.21
CA ALA A 179 -11.53 -20.44 18.14
C ALA A 179 -12.22 -21.45 17.18
N TRP A 180 -13.46 -21.87 17.50
CA TRP A 180 -14.19 -22.84 16.69
C TRP A 180 -14.34 -22.42 15.21
N PRO A 181 -14.52 -23.39 14.30
CA PRO A 181 -14.95 -23.09 12.95
C PRO A 181 -16.35 -22.45 12.94
N GLY A 182 -16.60 -21.55 12.00
CA GLY A 182 -17.94 -20.98 11.80
C GLY A 182 -18.88 -21.90 11.03
N ALA A 183 -20.14 -21.44 10.89
CA ALA A 183 -21.17 -22.07 10.05
C ALA A 183 -21.38 -23.57 10.37
N TRP A 184 -21.47 -24.41 9.33
CA TRP A 184 -21.80 -25.82 9.49
C TRP A 184 -20.74 -26.62 10.25
N LEU A 185 -19.45 -26.31 10.06
CA LEU A 185 -18.36 -27.07 10.67
C LEU A 185 -18.29 -26.86 12.18
N GLY A 186 -18.58 -25.65 12.67
CA GLY A 186 -18.73 -25.38 14.11
C GLY A 186 -19.88 -26.17 14.73
N LYS A 187 -21.04 -26.19 14.05
CA LYS A 187 -22.18 -27.00 14.47
C LYS A 187 -21.83 -28.49 14.50
N ASN A 188 -21.07 -28.98 13.53
CA ASN A 188 -20.63 -30.37 13.53
C ASN A 188 -19.75 -30.70 14.73
N PHE A 189 -18.79 -29.84 15.09
CA PHE A 189 -17.94 -30.04 16.27
C PHE A 189 -18.79 -30.10 17.56
N HIS A 190 -19.75 -29.18 17.68
CA HIS A 190 -20.72 -29.18 18.78
C HIS A 190 -21.51 -30.51 18.86
N ASP A 191 -22.15 -30.92 17.76
CA ASP A 191 -22.97 -32.13 17.72
C ASP A 191 -22.14 -33.39 18.07
N ILE A 192 -20.86 -33.44 17.67
CA ILE A 192 -19.94 -34.53 17.99
C ILE A 192 -19.67 -34.61 19.51
N LEU A 193 -19.39 -33.48 20.17
CA LEU A 193 -19.14 -33.45 21.61
C LEU A 193 -20.36 -33.91 22.41
N VAL A 194 -21.55 -33.46 22.02
CA VAL A 194 -22.82 -33.90 22.62
C VAL A 194 -22.99 -35.41 22.43
N THR A 195 -22.70 -35.95 21.24
CA THR A 195 -22.80 -37.39 20.94
C THR A 195 -21.80 -38.21 21.76
N LEU A 196 -20.61 -37.67 22.02
CA LEU A 196 -19.58 -38.29 22.86
C LEU A 196 -19.87 -38.17 24.37
N GLY A 197 -20.93 -37.44 24.76
CA GLY A 197 -21.36 -37.31 26.15
C GLY A 197 -20.67 -36.20 26.94
N TYR A 198 -19.98 -35.27 26.27
CA TYR A 198 -19.42 -34.08 26.92
C TYR A 198 -20.53 -33.10 27.29
N ARG A 199 -20.39 -32.44 28.45
CA ARG A 199 -21.32 -31.39 28.89
C ARG A 199 -21.01 -30.09 28.15
N THR A 200 -21.98 -29.55 27.43
CA THR A 200 -21.82 -28.32 26.63
C THR A 200 -22.56 -27.11 27.23
N ASP A 201 -23.39 -27.34 28.23
CA ASP A 201 -24.34 -26.40 28.85
C ASP A 201 -23.85 -25.80 30.18
N VAL A 202 -22.63 -26.14 30.61
CA VAL A 202 -22.00 -25.62 31.83
C VAL A 202 -20.85 -24.67 31.50
N PRO A 203 -20.54 -23.67 32.34
CA PRO A 203 -19.39 -22.78 32.14
C PRO A 203 -18.10 -23.57 31.91
N TRP A 204 -17.31 -23.16 30.93
CA TRP A 204 -16.06 -23.82 30.52
C TRP A 204 -15.12 -24.07 31.71
N SER A 205 -14.95 -23.07 32.57
CA SER A 205 -14.15 -23.14 33.79
C SER A 205 -14.55 -24.26 34.77
N THR A 206 -15.78 -24.77 34.68
CA THR A 206 -16.29 -25.86 35.54
C THR A 206 -16.05 -27.25 34.96
N LEU A 207 -15.64 -27.36 33.69
CA LEU A 207 -15.27 -28.64 33.08
C LEU A 207 -13.96 -29.18 33.68
N PRO A 208 -13.87 -30.49 33.93
CA PRO A 208 -12.62 -31.13 34.33
C PRO A 208 -11.48 -30.78 33.36
N ARG A 209 -10.28 -30.58 33.89
CA ARG A 209 -9.11 -30.22 33.07
C ARG A 209 -8.82 -31.25 31.98
N GLU A 210 -9.01 -32.53 32.26
CA GLU A 210 -8.84 -33.61 31.29
C GLU A 210 -9.83 -33.51 30.11
N GLU A 211 -11.10 -33.15 30.38
CA GLU A 211 -12.08 -32.92 29.31
C GLU A 211 -11.70 -31.70 28.47
N ARG A 212 -11.31 -30.60 29.12
CA ARG A 212 -10.84 -29.38 28.41
C ARG A 212 -9.61 -29.67 27.55
N ASP A 213 -8.61 -30.33 28.12
CA ASP A 213 -7.39 -30.71 27.43
C ASP A 213 -7.69 -31.65 26.24
N TRP A 214 -8.63 -32.58 26.39
CA TRP A 214 -9.03 -33.46 25.29
C TRP A 214 -9.69 -32.67 24.16
N ILE A 215 -10.69 -31.81 24.42
CA ILE A 215 -11.37 -31.10 23.32
C ILE A 215 -10.42 -30.09 22.64
N LEU A 216 -9.51 -29.47 23.40
CA LEU A 216 -8.60 -28.46 22.87
C LEU A 216 -7.35 -29.05 22.20
N PHE A 217 -6.76 -30.11 22.73
CA PHE A 217 -5.40 -30.53 22.37
C PHE A 217 -5.24 -32.01 21.98
N THR A 218 -6.28 -32.85 22.08
CA THR A 218 -6.14 -34.27 21.72
C THR A 218 -5.62 -34.46 20.29
N THR A 219 -4.88 -35.55 20.09
CA THR A 219 -4.50 -36.03 18.74
C THR A 219 -5.47 -37.07 18.20
N ASP A 220 -6.42 -37.52 19.02
CA ASP A 220 -7.45 -38.49 18.64
C ASP A 220 -8.38 -37.93 17.56
N ARG A 221 -8.84 -38.82 16.66
CA ARG A 221 -9.79 -38.49 15.59
C ARG A 221 -10.96 -39.47 15.55
N PRO A 222 -11.77 -39.57 16.61
CA PRO A 222 -12.92 -40.48 16.61
C PRO A 222 -13.90 -40.10 15.50
N VAL A 223 -14.45 -41.11 14.84
CA VAL A 223 -15.58 -40.97 13.93
C VAL A 223 -16.83 -41.38 14.70
N VAL A 224 -17.80 -40.48 14.78
CA VAL A 224 -19.07 -40.73 15.47
C VAL A 224 -20.25 -40.54 14.52
N THR A 225 -21.28 -41.34 14.73
CA THR A 225 -22.54 -41.20 14.01
C THR A 225 -23.37 -40.12 14.70
N VAL A 226 -23.53 -38.97 14.04
CA VAL A 226 -24.25 -37.82 14.59
C VAL A 226 -25.72 -37.88 14.20
N HIS A 227 -26.61 -37.82 15.19
CA HIS A 227 -28.06 -37.76 15.02
C HIS A 227 -28.55 -36.33 15.33
N PRO A 228 -28.50 -35.38 14.38
CA PRO A 228 -28.83 -34.00 14.67
C PRO A 228 -30.31 -33.87 15.05
N VAL A 229 -30.63 -33.13 16.12
CA VAL A 229 -32.02 -32.77 16.44
C VAL A 229 -32.34 -31.44 15.76
N ARG A 230 -33.00 -31.50 14.60
CA ARG A 230 -33.45 -30.29 13.87
C ARG A 230 -34.92 -29.96 14.18
N GLY A 231 -35.34 -28.72 13.90
CA GLY A 231 -36.74 -28.29 14.09
C GLY A 231 -37.73 -29.18 13.34
N ALA A 232 -39.01 -29.19 13.79
CA ALA A 232 -40.04 -30.16 13.38
C ALA A 232 -40.26 -30.30 11.85
N GLU A 233 -39.85 -29.31 11.06
CA GLU A 233 -40.00 -29.29 9.59
C GLU A 233 -38.72 -29.66 8.80
N GLN A 234 -37.61 -29.99 9.48
CA GLN A 234 -36.33 -30.27 8.82
C GLN A 234 -36.03 -31.77 8.70
N ILE A 235 -35.49 -32.17 7.53
CA ILE A 235 -35.07 -33.55 7.25
C ILE A 235 -33.93 -33.95 8.20
N GLN A 236 -34.19 -34.96 9.03
CA GLN A 236 -33.22 -35.57 9.95
C GLN A 236 -32.38 -36.61 9.18
N ARG A 237 -31.23 -36.18 8.66
CA ARG A 237 -30.24 -37.10 8.07
C ARG A 237 -29.06 -37.24 9.03
N THR A 238 -28.87 -38.47 9.49
CA THR A 238 -27.66 -38.90 10.18
C THR A 238 -26.46 -38.78 9.25
N TYR A 239 -25.31 -38.43 9.81
CA TYR A 239 -24.05 -38.34 9.09
C TYR A 239 -22.89 -38.77 10.00
N GLU A 240 -21.79 -39.22 9.41
CA GLU A 240 -20.57 -39.54 10.15
C GLU A 240 -19.73 -38.28 10.31
N GLY A 241 -19.53 -37.86 11.56
CA GLY A 241 -18.68 -36.73 11.93
C GLY A 241 -17.32 -37.22 12.42
N THR A 242 -16.23 -36.66 11.91
CA THR A 242 -14.88 -36.94 12.41
C THR A 242 -14.43 -35.81 13.34
N TRP A 243 -14.16 -36.13 14.60
CA TRP A 243 -13.63 -35.16 15.55
C TRP A 243 -12.19 -34.78 15.21
N ARG A 244 -11.84 -33.52 15.45
CA ARG A 244 -10.47 -33.04 15.59
C ARG A 244 -10.46 -32.00 16.70
N SER A 245 -9.43 -32.01 17.54
CA SER A 245 -9.27 -30.98 18.56
C SER A 245 -9.18 -29.58 17.96
N VAL A 246 -9.52 -28.57 18.74
CA VAL A 246 -9.49 -27.16 18.30
C VAL A 246 -8.07 -26.76 17.86
N SER A 247 -7.05 -27.17 18.61
CA SER A 247 -5.63 -26.96 18.25
C SER A 247 -5.27 -27.61 16.92
N THR A 248 -5.71 -28.86 16.67
CA THR A 248 -5.46 -29.55 15.39
C THR A 248 -6.12 -28.81 14.23
N TYR A 249 -7.39 -28.41 14.39
CA TYR A 249 -8.11 -27.63 13.38
C TYR A 249 -7.39 -26.33 13.04
N LEU A 250 -6.97 -25.56 14.06
CA LEU A 250 -6.26 -24.30 13.86
C LEU A 250 -4.93 -24.51 13.12
N ARG A 251 -4.11 -25.50 13.53
CA ARG A 251 -2.83 -25.82 12.88
C ARG A 251 -2.98 -26.28 11.44
N GLU A 252 -3.91 -27.21 11.18
CA GLU A 252 -4.19 -27.69 9.81
C GLU A 252 -4.68 -26.55 8.92
N THR A 253 -5.60 -25.71 9.43
CA THR A 253 -6.14 -24.57 8.68
C THR A 253 -5.04 -23.56 8.35
N LEU A 254 -4.15 -23.26 9.30
CA LEU A 254 -3.03 -22.34 9.06
C LEU A 254 -2.08 -22.89 7.98
N ALA A 255 -1.82 -24.19 7.99
CA ALA A 255 -0.93 -24.85 7.04
C ALA A 255 -1.51 -24.92 5.61
N SER A 256 -2.83 -25.09 5.47
CA SER A 256 -3.46 -25.34 4.17
C SER A 256 -4.18 -24.14 3.56
N THR A 257 -4.47 -23.08 4.32
CA THR A 257 -5.31 -21.98 3.81
C THR A 257 -4.56 -21.08 2.82
N SER A 258 -5.20 -20.77 1.69
CA SER A 258 -4.79 -19.69 0.79
C SER A 258 -5.46 -18.35 1.13
N SER A 259 -6.44 -18.35 2.03
CA SER A 259 -7.23 -17.16 2.41
C SER A 259 -6.54 -16.37 3.51
N GLU A 260 -6.14 -15.12 3.22
CA GLU A 260 -5.58 -14.19 4.20
C GLU A 260 -6.54 -13.83 5.34
N SER A 261 -7.86 -13.78 5.08
CA SER A 261 -8.84 -13.51 6.13
C SER A 261 -8.94 -14.68 7.11
N THR A 262 -8.93 -15.91 6.57
CA THR A 262 -8.93 -17.14 7.37
C THR A 262 -7.62 -17.27 8.15
N ARG A 263 -6.47 -17.04 7.50
CA ARG A 263 -5.16 -17.01 8.13
C ARG A 263 -5.12 -16.03 9.31
N ARG A 264 -5.57 -14.79 9.11
CA ARG A 264 -5.62 -13.77 10.17
C ARG A 264 -6.50 -14.19 11.35
N ARG A 265 -7.69 -14.76 11.08
CA ARG A 265 -8.59 -15.27 12.11
C ARG A 265 -7.97 -16.42 12.90
N VAL A 266 -7.26 -17.33 12.24
CA VAL A 266 -6.61 -18.46 12.91
C VAL A 266 -5.45 -17.98 13.79
N LEU A 267 -4.62 -17.07 13.25
CA LEU A 267 -3.50 -16.48 14.00
C LEU A 267 -3.96 -15.68 15.22
N SER A 268 -5.14 -15.06 15.20
CA SER A 268 -5.66 -14.34 16.39
C SER A 268 -6.00 -15.24 17.58
N PHE A 269 -6.04 -16.57 17.38
CA PHE A 269 -6.24 -17.57 18.43
C PHE A 269 -4.95 -18.37 18.70
N MET A 270 -3.79 -17.80 18.37
CA MET A 270 -2.49 -18.41 18.64
C MET A 270 -1.60 -17.40 19.35
N GLU A 271 -0.86 -17.86 20.35
CA GLU A 271 0.23 -17.10 20.92
C GLU A 271 1.46 -17.22 20.04
N GLU A 272 2.06 -16.07 19.74
CA GLU A 272 3.31 -15.97 19.00
C GLU A 272 4.49 -15.94 19.99
N SER A 273 5.50 -16.77 19.75
CA SER A 273 6.74 -16.76 20.51
C SER A 273 7.96 -16.97 19.61
N VAL A 274 9.13 -16.51 20.07
CA VAL A 274 10.40 -16.73 19.37
C VAL A 274 10.70 -18.23 19.36
N CYS A 275 11.09 -18.76 18.19
CA CYS A 275 11.36 -20.19 18.03
C CYS A 275 12.47 -20.64 19.00
N PRO A 276 12.22 -21.62 19.87
CA PRO A 276 13.21 -22.05 20.88
C PRO A 276 14.41 -22.77 20.27
N SER A 277 14.24 -23.44 19.12
CA SER A 277 15.32 -24.23 18.49
C SER A 277 16.36 -23.37 17.79
N CYS A 278 15.95 -22.27 17.15
CA CYS A 278 16.86 -21.37 16.45
C CYS A 278 17.02 -20.01 17.13
N ALA A 279 16.31 -19.75 18.23
CA ALA A 279 16.25 -18.44 18.90
C ALA A 279 15.89 -17.31 17.92
N GLY A 280 14.99 -17.57 16.96
CA GLY A 280 14.60 -16.60 15.94
C GLY A 280 15.52 -16.50 14.72
N ARG A 281 16.63 -17.24 14.66
CA ARG A 281 17.63 -17.15 13.57
C ARG A 281 17.25 -17.84 12.26
N ARG A 282 16.10 -18.55 12.23
CA ARG A 282 15.44 -19.13 11.04
C ARG A 282 16.19 -20.23 10.28
N LEU A 283 17.46 -20.45 10.57
CA LEU A 283 18.34 -21.38 9.84
C LEU A 283 18.76 -22.59 10.68
N THR A 284 19.35 -23.58 10.02
CA THR A 284 19.98 -24.75 10.67
C THR A 284 21.27 -24.37 11.41
N PRO A 285 21.67 -25.11 12.46
CA PRO A 285 22.93 -24.88 13.16
C PRO A 285 24.16 -24.92 12.26
N ASP A 286 24.17 -25.83 11.27
CA ASP A 286 25.28 -25.97 10.31
C ASP A 286 25.48 -24.67 9.50
N ALA A 287 24.40 -24.10 8.98
CA ALA A 287 24.47 -22.84 8.24
C ALA A 287 24.91 -21.65 9.12
N LEU A 288 24.43 -21.62 10.38
CA LEU A 288 24.79 -20.57 11.35
C LEU A 288 26.25 -20.66 11.82
N SER A 289 26.90 -21.81 11.67
CA SER A 289 28.31 -22.00 12.07
C SER A 289 29.33 -21.52 11.03
N VAL A 290 28.90 -21.27 9.79
CA VAL A 290 29.76 -20.73 8.73
C VAL A 290 29.81 -19.22 8.85
N THR A 291 31.01 -18.65 8.80
CA THR A 291 31.19 -17.20 8.99
C THR A 291 31.80 -16.54 7.76
N TRP A 292 31.43 -15.31 7.48
CA TRP A 292 32.11 -14.45 6.51
C TRP A 292 32.54 -13.17 7.22
N ARG A 293 33.83 -12.84 7.16
CA ARG A 293 34.45 -11.76 7.96
C ARG A 293 34.14 -11.86 9.46
N GLY A 294 34.11 -13.10 9.98
CA GLY A 294 33.86 -13.40 11.38
C GLY A 294 32.39 -13.33 11.82
N MET A 295 31.45 -13.07 10.90
CA MET A 295 30.01 -13.02 11.19
C MET A 295 29.26 -14.18 10.56
N SER A 296 28.31 -14.75 11.27
CA SER A 296 27.35 -15.70 10.69
C SER A 296 26.34 -14.97 9.80
N ILE A 297 25.61 -15.73 8.98
CA ILE A 297 24.70 -15.14 7.98
C ILE A 297 23.51 -14.41 8.62
N ASP A 298 23.02 -14.86 9.77
CA ASP A 298 21.96 -14.18 10.52
C ASP A 298 22.46 -12.86 11.12
N GLU A 299 23.70 -12.84 11.64
CA GLU A 299 24.32 -11.61 12.14
C GLU A 299 24.50 -10.58 11.01
N LEU A 300 24.98 -11.00 9.83
CA LEU A 300 25.06 -10.11 8.67
C LEU A 300 23.68 -9.61 8.24
N ASN A 301 22.69 -10.52 8.18
CA ASN A 301 21.35 -10.16 7.72
C ASN A 301 20.58 -9.26 8.69
N GLY A 302 20.89 -9.32 9.99
CA GLY A 302 20.29 -8.47 11.04
C GLY A 302 20.90 -7.07 11.12
N ARG A 303 21.99 -6.79 10.40
CA ARG A 303 22.64 -5.47 10.37
C ARG A 303 21.87 -4.49 9.48
N PRO A 304 21.86 -3.17 9.79
CA PRO A 304 21.42 -2.15 8.87
C PRO A 304 22.17 -2.21 7.53
N LEU A 305 21.47 -1.98 6.42
CA LEU A 305 22.05 -1.95 5.07
C LEU A 305 23.21 -0.94 4.96
N ALA A 306 23.20 0.15 5.74
CA ALA A 306 24.32 1.08 5.84
C ALA A 306 25.60 0.40 6.35
N GLU A 307 25.50 -0.34 7.47
CA GLU A 307 26.62 -1.13 8.00
C GLU A 307 27.03 -2.24 7.03
N VAL A 308 26.05 -2.92 6.39
CA VAL A 308 26.34 -3.95 5.38
C VAL A 308 27.10 -3.37 4.18
N ALA A 309 26.75 -2.16 3.73
CA ALA A 309 27.44 -1.48 2.63
C ALA A 309 28.90 -1.18 2.98
N GLU A 310 29.16 -0.71 4.20
CA GLU A 310 30.51 -0.47 4.71
C GLU A 310 31.30 -1.78 4.80
N LEU A 311 30.71 -2.81 5.41
CA LEU A 311 31.31 -4.13 5.54
C LEU A 311 31.65 -4.76 4.20
N MET A 312 30.82 -4.59 3.17
CA MET A 312 31.09 -5.11 1.83
C MET A 312 32.07 -4.21 1.03
N GLY A 313 32.13 -2.91 1.36
CA GLY A 313 32.98 -1.92 0.68
C GLY A 313 34.44 -1.92 1.16
N VAL A 314 34.72 -2.39 2.38
CA VAL A 314 36.09 -2.58 2.86
C VAL A 314 36.75 -3.69 2.04
N ALA A 315 37.77 -3.35 1.23
CA ALA A 315 38.65 -4.36 0.65
C ALA A 315 39.22 -5.20 1.81
N GLY A 316 39.05 -6.52 1.77
CA GLY A 316 39.40 -7.42 2.88
C GLY A 316 40.82 -7.17 3.37
N GLY A 317 40.94 -6.44 4.48
CA GLY A 317 42.22 -6.07 5.07
C GLY A 317 42.71 -7.20 5.95
N THR A 318 43.59 -8.05 5.41
CA THR A 318 44.72 -8.73 6.08
C THR A 318 45.35 -9.73 5.10
N ALA A 319 45.97 -9.23 4.04
CA ALA A 319 47.04 -9.95 3.36
C ALA A 319 47.90 -8.96 2.59
N GLU A 320 49.15 -8.80 3.04
CA GLU A 320 50.24 -8.45 2.13
C GLU A 320 50.11 -9.33 0.88
N ALA A 321 49.88 -8.73 -0.29
CA ALA A 321 50.05 -9.31 -1.63
C ALA A 321 50.11 -10.86 -1.70
N ALA A 322 49.07 -11.55 -1.26
CA ALA A 322 48.94 -13.00 -1.43
C ALA A 322 48.36 -13.25 -2.83
N GLU A 323 48.86 -14.29 -3.51
CA GLU A 323 48.33 -14.68 -4.82
C GLU A 323 46.81 -14.90 -4.77
N PRO A 324 46.06 -14.49 -5.81
CA PRO A 324 44.61 -14.65 -5.84
C PRO A 324 44.24 -16.14 -5.72
N SER A 325 43.54 -16.48 -4.63
CA SER A 325 42.90 -17.79 -4.47
C SER A 325 41.52 -17.80 -5.15
N GLU A 326 41.03 -18.98 -5.56
CA GLU A 326 39.68 -19.15 -6.11
C GLU A 326 38.59 -18.54 -5.20
N THR A 327 38.79 -18.61 -3.88
CA THR A 327 37.90 -18.02 -2.87
C THR A 327 37.90 -16.49 -2.93
N SER A 328 39.08 -15.87 -3.04
CA SER A 328 39.19 -14.40 -3.14
C SER A 328 38.64 -13.85 -4.46
N GLU A 329 38.75 -14.60 -5.55
CA GLU A 329 38.16 -14.22 -6.84
C GLU A 329 36.63 -14.34 -6.81
N ALA A 330 36.10 -15.44 -6.25
CA ALA A 330 34.66 -15.60 -6.07
C ALA A 330 34.06 -14.51 -5.16
N GLU A 331 34.74 -14.16 -4.07
CA GLU A 331 34.34 -13.05 -3.21
C GLU A 331 34.29 -11.73 -3.99
N ARG A 332 35.35 -11.38 -4.73
CA ARG A 332 35.40 -10.15 -5.54
C ARG A 332 34.23 -10.07 -6.52
N LEU A 333 33.99 -11.13 -7.30
CA LEU A 333 32.91 -11.16 -8.29
C LEU A 333 31.52 -11.02 -7.65
N LEU A 334 31.29 -11.67 -6.51
CA LEU A 334 30.01 -11.57 -5.79
C LEU A 334 29.82 -10.18 -5.15
N LEU A 335 30.90 -9.57 -4.65
CA LEU A 335 30.86 -8.21 -4.11
C LEU A 335 30.61 -7.16 -5.20
N GLU A 336 31.22 -7.28 -6.37
CA GLU A 336 30.94 -6.44 -7.55
C GLU A 336 29.47 -6.50 -7.97
N GLN A 337 28.82 -7.65 -7.74
CA GLN A 337 27.40 -7.83 -8.01
C GLN A 337 26.50 -7.20 -6.93
N VAL A 338 26.77 -7.43 -5.65
CA VAL A 338 25.83 -7.06 -4.57
C VAL A 338 25.99 -5.63 -4.05
N VAL A 339 27.22 -5.09 -4.04
CA VAL A 339 27.52 -3.78 -3.45
C VAL A 339 26.74 -2.62 -4.10
N PRO A 340 26.59 -2.54 -5.44
CA PRO A 340 25.82 -1.47 -6.07
C PRO A 340 24.37 -1.40 -5.58
N THR A 341 23.69 -2.54 -5.41
CA THR A 341 22.30 -2.59 -4.92
C THR A 341 22.21 -2.14 -3.47
N VAL A 342 23.12 -2.61 -2.61
CA VAL A 342 23.12 -2.22 -1.19
C VAL A 342 23.42 -0.72 -1.04
N LYS A 343 24.40 -0.19 -1.78
CA LYS A 343 24.71 1.25 -1.79
C LYS A 343 23.54 2.09 -2.29
N ALA A 344 22.90 1.68 -3.39
CA ALA A 344 21.71 2.38 -3.90
C ALA A 344 20.55 2.38 -2.90
N ALA A 345 20.35 1.28 -2.16
CA ALA A 345 19.35 1.23 -1.10
C ALA A 345 19.69 2.22 0.04
N VAL A 346 20.96 2.37 0.41
CA VAL A 346 21.42 3.37 1.38
C VAL A 346 21.20 4.80 0.85
N GLU A 347 21.61 5.08 -0.38
CA GLU A 347 21.43 6.39 -1.06
C GLU A 347 19.96 6.80 -1.15
N LEU A 348 19.06 5.83 -1.37
CA LEU A 348 17.61 6.06 -1.42
C LEU A 348 16.99 6.22 -0.02
N GLY A 349 17.76 6.21 1.08
CA GLY A 349 17.23 6.44 2.43
C GLY A 349 16.56 5.22 3.05
N VAL A 350 16.89 4.01 2.61
CA VAL A 350 16.47 2.75 3.27
C VAL A 350 17.64 1.99 3.90
N GLY A 351 18.74 2.71 4.20
CA GLY A 351 19.93 2.17 4.84
C GLY A 351 19.71 1.63 6.27
N HIS A 352 18.66 2.07 6.95
CA HIS A 352 18.27 1.60 8.29
C HIS A 352 17.58 0.22 8.28
N LEU A 353 17.19 -0.29 7.11
CA LEU A 353 16.59 -1.61 6.99
C LEU A 353 17.65 -2.71 7.18
N SER A 354 17.25 -3.86 7.71
CA SER A 354 18.08 -5.08 7.73
C SER A 354 17.58 -6.07 6.68
N LEU A 355 18.44 -6.98 6.19
CA LEU A 355 18.07 -7.95 5.14
C LEU A 355 17.04 -8.98 5.62
N ASP A 356 17.00 -9.27 6.92
CA ASP A 356 16.04 -10.18 7.54
C ASP A 356 14.70 -9.53 7.89
N ARG A 357 14.59 -8.18 7.81
CA ARG A 357 13.38 -7.44 8.16
C ARG A 357 12.19 -7.93 7.31
N PRO A 358 11.07 -8.33 7.93
CA PRO A 358 9.91 -8.83 7.20
C PRO A 358 9.32 -7.77 6.26
N ALA A 359 9.06 -8.14 5.01
CA ALA A 359 8.55 -7.23 3.99
C ALA A 359 7.15 -6.68 4.33
N SER A 360 6.37 -7.41 5.14
CA SER A 360 5.07 -6.98 5.65
C SER A 360 5.14 -5.80 6.63
N THR A 361 6.32 -5.50 7.18
CA THR A 361 6.56 -4.38 8.10
C THR A 361 7.10 -3.14 7.40
N LEU A 362 7.33 -3.21 6.09
CA LEU A 362 7.83 -2.09 5.31
C LEU A 362 6.69 -1.15 4.95
N SER A 363 6.97 0.16 4.98
CA SER A 363 6.06 1.12 4.39
C SER A 363 6.02 0.95 2.86
N ALA A 364 4.98 1.48 2.22
CA ALA A 364 4.88 1.47 0.75
C ALA A 364 6.11 2.16 0.11
N GLY A 365 6.55 3.29 0.68
CA GLY A 365 7.74 4.01 0.23
C GLY A 365 9.05 3.23 0.45
N GLU A 366 9.23 2.58 1.60
CA GLU A 366 10.40 1.71 1.84
C GLU A 366 10.46 0.58 0.81
N LEU A 367 9.33 -0.07 0.54
CA LEU A 367 9.22 -1.16 -0.43
C LEU A 367 9.54 -0.68 -1.86
N GLN A 368 9.01 0.47 -2.25
CA GLN A 368 9.22 1.06 -3.58
C GLN A 368 10.69 1.42 -3.81
N ARG A 369 11.32 2.12 -2.85
CA ARG A 369 12.75 2.44 -2.88
C ARG A 369 13.61 1.18 -2.96
N LEU A 370 13.25 0.14 -2.23
CA LEU A 370 13.95 -1.14 -2.28
C LEU A 370 13.84 -1.82 -3.66
N ARG A 371 12.69 -1.73 -4.34
CA ARG A 371 12.55 -2.19 -5.75
C ARG A 371 13.41 -1.39 -6.69
N LEU A 372 13.42 -0.07 -6.53
CA LEU A 372 14.22 0.84 -7.35
C LEU A 372 15.71 0.49 -7.23
N ALA A 373 16.21 0.31 -6.00
CA ALA A 373 17.58 -0.12 -5.74
C ALA A 373 17.92 -1.47 -6.40
N SER A 374 16.99 -2.43 -6.40
CA SER A 374 17.25 -3.77 -6.95
C SER A 374 17.36 -3.80 -8.47
N GLN A 375 16.79 -2.82 -9.18
CA GLN A 375 16.86 -2.79 -10.66
C GLN A 375 18.26 -2.46 -11.20
N LEU A 376 19.11 -1.77 -10.43
CA LEU A 376 20.48 -1.43 -10.85
C LEU A 376 21.34 -2.66 -11.15
N HIS A 377 21.03 -3.79 -10.53
CA HIS A 377 21.80 -5.02 -10.67
C HIS A 377 21.25 -5.96 -11.75
N SER A 378 20.16 -5.60 -12.42
CA SER A 378 19.51 -6.47 -13.41
C SER A 378 20.34 -6.73 -14.67
N GLY A 379 21.37 -5.91 -14.94
CA GLY A 379 22.21 -6.02 -16.14
C GLY A 379 21.45 -5.78 -17.45
N LEU A 380 20.25 -5.17 -17.38
CA LEU A 380 19.40 -4.94 -18.52
C LEU A 380 19.92 -3.79 -19.37
N PHE A 381 19.86 -3.98 -20.69
CA PHE A 381 20.27 -3.04 -21.71
C PHE A 381 19.19 -2.97 -22.80
N GLY A 382 18.93 -1.76 -23.32
CA GLY A 382 17.98 -1.56 -24.41
C GLY A 382 16.52 -1.80 -24.01
N VAL A 383 16.20 -1.62 -22.72
CA VAL A 383 14.81 -1.69 -22.21
C VAL A 383 14.25 -0.30 -21.90
N VAL A 384 12.93 -0.21 -21.75
CA VAL A 384 12.25 0.97 -21.20
C VAL A 384 11.83 0.68 -19.77
N TYR A 385 12.38 1.41 -18.80
CA TYR A 385 11.88 1.42 -17.43
C TYR A 385 10.65 2.33 -17.36
N VAL A 386 9.51 1.79 -16.90
CA VAL A 386 8.28 2.56 -16.67
C VAL A 386 8.08 2.68 -15.16
N LEU A 387 8.22 3.89 -14.62
CA LEU A 387 8.28 4.17 -13.18
C LEU A 387 7.05 4.96 -12.73
N ASP A 388 6.41 4.51 -11.65
CA ASP A 388 5.22 5.16 -11.08
C ASP A 388 5.62 5.94 -9.82
N GLU A 389 5.67 7.27 -9.92
CA GLU A 389 5.92 8.20 -8.81
C GLU A 389 7.04 7.75 -7.84
N PRO A 390 8.28 7.53 -8.32
CA PRO A 390 9.39 7.04 -7.50
C PRO A 390 9.81 8.00 -6.35
N SER A 391 9.37 9.25 -6.44
CA SER A 391 9.52 10.33 -5.45
C SER A 391 8.45 10.38 -4.38
N ALA A 392 7.38 9.59 -4.52
CA ALA A 392 6.27 9.55 -3.57
C ALA A 392 6.77 9.31 -2.14
N GLY A 393 6.34 10.15 -1.20
CA GLY A 393 6.72 10.06 0.21
C GLY A 393 8.21 10.29 0.49
N LEU A 394 9.02 10.77 -0.47
CA LEU A 394 10.41 11.15 -0.22
C LEU A 394 10.51 12.56 0.31
N HIS A 395 11.38 12.72 1.31
CA HIS A 395 11.84 14.03 1.72
C HIS A 395 12.58 14.70 0.54
N PRO A 396 12.44 16.02 0.33
CA PRO A 396 13.06 16.71 -0.80
C PRO A 396 14.57 16.47 -0.95
N SER A 397 15.31 16.31 0.14
CA SER A 397 16.75 15.99 0.11
C SER A 397 17.07 14.60 -0.46
N GLU A 398 16.12 13.65 -0.37
CA GLU A 398 16.28 12.26 -0.82
C GLU A 398 15.91 12.10 -2.30
N ARG A 399 15.19 13.05 -2.90
CA ARG A 399 14.76 13.02 -4.31
C ARG A 399 15.95 13.08 -5.29
N VAL A 400 17.08 13.63 -4.84
CA VAL A 400 18.34 13.66 -5.62
C VAL A 400 18.80 12.24 -5.95
N ALA A 401 18.72 11.31 -4.99
CA ALA A 401 19.12 9.92 -5.23
C ALA A 401 18.26 9.21 -6.28
N VAL A 402 16.97 9.57 -6.39
CA VAL A 402 16.08 9.06 -7.45
C VAL A 402 16.51 9.58 -8.82
N ARG A 403 16.91 10.85 -8.93
CA ARG A 403 17.48 11.38 -10.17
C ARG A 403 18.75 10.64 -10.55
N ASP A 404 19.70 10.50 -9.62
CA ASP A 404 20.98 9.82 -9.87
C ASP A 404 20.78 8.35 -10.29
N LEU A 405 19.72 7.71 -9.79
CA LEU A 405 19.33 6.37 -10.21
C LEU A 405 18.86 6.34 -11.68
N MET A 406 18.05 7.30 -12.10
CA MET A 406 17.59 7.42 -13.49
C MET A 406 18.76 7.64 -14.44
N ASP A 407 19.69 8.52 -14.06
CA ASP A 407 20.89 8.81 -14.85
C ASP A 407 21.75 7.55 -15.03
N ARG A 408 21.83 6.69 -14.00
CA ARG A 408 22.48 5.38 -14.09
C ARG A 408 21.76 4.43 -15.06
N PHE A 409 20.43 4.40 -15.10
CA PHE A 409 19.69 3.60 -16.09
C PHE A 409 19.94 4.07 -17.52
N LEU A 410 19.96 5.40 -17.74
CA LEU A 410 20.26 5.99 -19.05
C LEU A 410 21.69 5.70 -19.48
N ALA A 411 22.67 5.85 -18.58
CA ALA A 411 24.07 5.53 -18.83
C ALA A 411 24.29 4.05 -19.18
N ALA A 412 23.47 3.16 -18.65
CA ALA A 412 23.44 1.74 -19.02
C ALA A 412 22.75 1.46 -20.37
N GLY A 413 22.36 2.48 -21.14
CA GLY A 413 21.78 2.33 -22.48
C GLY A 413 20.27 2.03 -22.49
N ASN A 414 19.56 2.35 -21.40
CA ASN A 414 18.12 2.17 -21.30
C ASN A 414 17.37 3.49 -21.53
N SER A 415 16.05 3.40 -21.65
CA SER A 415 15.14 4.56 -21.65
C SER A 415 14.34 4.57 -20.34
N VAL A 416 13.92 5.75 -19.88
CA VAL A 416 13.11 5.89 -18.66
C VAL A 416 11.85 6.69 -18.97
N VAL A 417 10.68 6.08 -18.75
CA VAL A 417 9.38 6.74 -18.76
C VAL A 417 8.90 6.85 -17.32
N LEU A 418 8.64 8.06 -16.88
CA LEU A 418 8.44 8.41 -15.48
C LEU A 418 7.09 9.10 -15.31
N VAL A 419 6.13 8.45 -14.64
CA VAL A 419 4.87 9.10 -14.21
C VAL A 419 5.13 9.84 -12.90
N GLU A 420 4.86 11.16 -12.86
CA GLU A 420 5.38 11.98 -11.76
C GLU A 420 4.60 13.30 -11.54
N HIS A 421 4.62 13.80 -10.30
CA HIS A 421 3.95 15.00 -9.82
C HIS A 421 4.84 16.03 -9.08
N ASP A 422 6.02 15.63 -8.63
CA ASP A 422 7.14 16.48 -8.22
C ASP A 422 7.75 17.27 -9.40
N MET A 423 7.40 18.54 -9.45
CA MET A 423 7.87 19.45 -10.50
C MET A 423 9.40 19.61 -10.53
N SER A 424 10.14 19.26 -9.47
CA SER A 424 11.61 19.32 -9.51
C SER A 424 12.23 18.16 -10.29
N LEU A 425 11.63 16.97 -10.25
CA LEU A 425 12.00 15.85 -11.10
C LEU A 425 11.48 16.03 -12.53
N VAL A 426 10.28 16.57 -12.71
CA VAL A 426 9.77 16.88 -14.06
C VAL A 426 10.66 17.91 -14.75
N ALA A 427 11.05 18.98 -14.05
CA ALA A 427 11.89 20.05 -14.60
C ALA A 427 13.27 19.57 -15.11
N GLY A 428 13.78 18.46 -14.58
CA GLY A 428 15.06 17.88 -15.02
C GLY A 428 14.93 16.71 -16.00
N ALA A 429 13.76 16.46 -16.57
CA ALA A 429 13.60 15.46 -17.64
C ALA A 429 14.02 16.01 -19.00
N ASP A 430 14.38 15.13 -19.95
CA ASP A 430 14.70 15.53 -21.32
C ASP A 430 13.43 15.89 -22.12
N TRP A 431 12.33 15.20 -21.81
CA TRP A 431 11.06 15.28 -22.51
C TRP A 431 9.90 15.16 -21.53
N VAL A 432 8.76 15.79 -21.86
CA VAL A 432 7.53 15.69 -21.07
C VAL A 432 6.33 15.47 -21.97
N VAL A 433 5.45 14.57 -21.53
CA VAL A 433 4.13 14.29 -22.09
C VAL A 433 3.10 14.71 -21.06
N ASP A 434 2.40 15.82 -21.30
CA ASP A 434 1.37 16.32 -20.39
C ASP A 434 -0.02 15.82 -20.82
N VAL A 435 -0.70 15.13 -19.91
CA VAL A 435 -1.94 14.38 -20.20
C VAL A 435 -3.14 15.03 -19.51
N GLY A 436 -4.13 15.41 -20.32
CA GLY A 436 -5.49 15.77 -19.95
C GLY A 436 -5.60 17.17 -19.31
N PRO A 437 -6.55 18.01 -19.76
CA PRO A 437 -6.82 19.28 -19.07
C PRO A 437 -7.49 19.05 -17.70
N GLY A 438 -8.13 17.90 -17.52
CA GLY A 438 -8.75 17.46 -16.28
C GLY A 438 -8.64 15.95 -16.07
N ALA A 439 -9.52 15.42 -15.22
CA ALA A 439 -9.55 14.02 -14.80
C ALA A 439 -10.75 13.25 -15.40
N GLY A 440 -10.66 11.92 -15.44
CA GLY A 440 -11.73 11.04 -15.92
C GLY A 440 -12.13 11.38 -17.34
N GLU A 441 -13.43 11.58 -17.57
CA GLU A 441 -13.97 11.88 -18.91
C GLU A 441 -13.47 13.21 -19.47
N ASN A 442 -13.07 14.17 -18.62
CA ASN A 442 -12.48 15.45 -19.02
C ASN A 442 -10.94 15.39 -19.15
N GLY A 443 -10.35 14.20 -19.04
CA GLY A 443 -8.93 13.96 -19.28
C GLY A 443 -8.68 13.28 -20.62
N GLY A 444 -7.57 12.56 -20.70
CA GLY A 444 -7.30 11.61 -21.78
C GLY A 444 -6.83 12.22 -23.09
N GLU A 445 -6.44 13.50 -23.10
CA GLU A 445 -5.89 14.21 -24.25
C GLU A 445 -4.39 14.47 -24.04
N ILE A 446 -3.60 14.58 -25.10
CA ILE A 446 -2.21 15.03 -24.99
C ILE A 446 -2.20 16.54 -25.15
N LEU A 447 -1.91 17.26 -24.07
CA LEU A 447 -1.84 18.72 -24.08
C LEU A 447 -0.50 19.21 -24.64
N TRP A 448 0.56 18.46 -24.35
CA TRP A 448 1.92 18.76 -24.76
C TRP A 448 2.74 17.46 -24.88
N SER A 449 3.61 17.41 -25.88
CA SER A 449 4.69 16.42 -25.96
C SER A 449 5.91 17.11 -26.58
N GLY A 450 6.98 17.28 -25.80
CA GLY A 450 8.13 18.07 -26.21
C GLY A 450 9.23 18.11 -25.16
N PRO A 451 10.34 18.81 -25.46
CA PRO A 451 11.34 19.15 -24.45
C PRO A 451 10.71 19.91 -23.28
N VAL A 452 11.18 19.64 -22.05
CA VAL A 452 10.61 20.19 -20.81
C VAL A 452 10.64 21.71 -20.78
N ASP A 453 11.72 22.32 -21.28
CA ASP A 453 11.89 23.77 -21.30
C ASP A 453 10.75 24.49 -22.05
N GLY A 454 10.09 23.82 -23.00
CA GLY A 454 8.96 24.37 -23.76
C GLY A 454 7.60 24.28 -23.05
N LEU A 455 7.50 23.54 -21.94
CA LEU A 455 6.25 23.35 -21.20
C LEU A 455 5.97 24.50 -20.22
N SER A 456 7.00 25.12 -19.66
CA SER A 456 6.83 26.24 -18.71
C SER A 456 6.09 27.40 -19.38
N GLY A 457 5.02 27.89 -18.75
CA GLY A 457 4.18 28.97 -19.29
C GLY A 457 3.13 28.55 -20.31
N GLN A 458 3.06 27.27 -20.70
CA GLN A 458 1.91 26.74 -21.44
C GLN A 458 0.67 26.72 -20.52
N ASP A 459 -0.52 26.95 -21.08
CA ASP A 459 -1.78 26.88 -20.35
C ASP A 459 -2.25 25.43 -20.14
N THR A 460 -1.41 24.65 -19.47
CA THR A 460 -1.70 23.28 -19.04
C THR A 460 -1.57 23.19 -17.52
N PRO A 461 -2.21 22.20 -16.85
CA PRO A 461 -2.08 22.03 -15.41
C PRO A 461 -0.61 21.94 -14.96
N THR A 462 0.22 21.17 -15.68
CA THR A 462 1.64 21.01 -15.35
C THR A 462 2.46 22.24 -15.75
N GLY A 463 2.19 22.87 -16.90
CA GLY A 463 2.86 24.12 -17.30
C GLY A 463 2.66 25.25 -16.29
N ARG A 464 1.43 25.39 -15.76
CA ARG A 464 1.12 26.33 -14.66
C ARG A 464 1.79 25.96 -13.35
N ALA A 465 1.94 24.66 -13.06
CA ALA A 465 2.62 24.20 -11.85
C ALA A 465 4.13 24.44 -11.91
N LEU A 466 4.76 24.28 -13.08
CA LEU A 466 6.17 24.61 -13.31
C LEU A 466 6.42 26.12 -13.22
N ALA A 467 5.46 26.93 -13.68
CA ALA A 467 5.51 28.39 -13.63
C ALA A 467 5.01 28.98 -12.30
N ALA A 468 4.60 28.16 -11.33
CA ALA A 468 3.99 28.63 -10.09
C ALA A 468 4.99 29.46 -9.26
N PRO A 469 4.54 30.56 -8.62
CA PRO A 469 5.39 31.35 -7.76
C PRO A 469 5.87 30.52 -6.55
N PRO A 470 7.01 30.91 -5.94
CA PRO A 470 7.52 30.23 -4.77
C PRO A 470 6.51 30.29 -3.62
N PRO A 471 6.46 29.25 -2.77
CA PRO A 471 5.55 29.24 -1.63
C PRO A 471 5.91 30.35 -0.64
N VAL A 472 4.88 30.98 -0.06
CA VAL A 472 5.06 31.97 1.02
C VAL A 472 5.02 31.25 2.37
N LEU A 473 6.08 31.40 3.17
CA LEU A 473 6.18 30.78 4.49
C LEU A 473 5.37 31.54 5.54
N LYS A 474 4.51 30.84 6.28
CA LYS A 474 3.88 31.36 7.50
C LYS A 474 4.90 31.59 8.62
N GLY A 475 4.63 32.57 9.47
CA GLY A 475 5.53 33.03 10.53
C GLY A 475 6.53 34.11 10.12
N GLY A 476 6.57 34.44 8.82
CA GLY A 476 7.24 35.62 8.28
C GLY A 476 6.23 36.73 7.97
N ALA A 477 6.06 37.04 6.68
CA ALA A 477 5.08 38.05 6.23
C ALA A 477 3.61 37.64 6.44
N VAL A 478 3.34 36.34 6.61
CA VAL A 478 2.00 35.78 6.84
C VAL A 478 1.89 35.31 8.29
N ALA A 479 0.90 35.82 9.02
CA ALA A 479 0.66 35.45 10.41
C ALA A 479 0.18 33.99 10.56
N VAL A 480 0.52 33.37 11.70
CA VAL A 480 0.03 32.04 12.10
C VAL A 480 -1.20 32.16 12.99
N ARG A 481 -2.10 31.17 12.94
CA ARG A 481 -3.22 31.08 13.89
C ARG A 481 -2.68 30.81 15.30
N PRO A 482 -3.17 31.48 16.36
CA PRO A 482 -2.81 31.11 17.74
C PRO A 482 -3.45 29.77 18.11
N ALA A 483 -2.77 28.96 18.93
CA ALA A 483 -3.35 27.76 19.50
C ALA A 483 -4.48 28.11 20.47
N ALA A 484 -5.61 27.43 20.37
CA ALA A 484 -6.73 27.57 21.32
C ALA A 484 -6.32 27.05 22.71
N SER A 485 -5.61 25.93 22.71
CA SER A 485 -4.95 25.35 23.87
C SER A 485 -3.75 24.52 23.42
N SER A 486 -2.92 24.08 24.37
CA SER A 486 -1.68 23.35 24.09
C SER A 486 -1.67 22.07 24.90
N LEU A 487 -1.48 20.93 24.23
CA LEU A 487 -1.44 19.60 24.84
C LEU A 487 0.00 19.09 24.88
N PRO A 488 0.54 18.63 26.03
CA PRO A 488 1.86 18.03 26.06
C PRO A 488 1.87 16.71 25.27
N VAL A 489 2.91 16.49 24.47
CA VAL A 489 3.15 15.26 23.71
C VAL A 489 4.47 14.69 24.15
N ARG A 490 4.42 13.60 24.93
CA ARG A 490 5.58 12.91 25.48
C ARG A 490 5.51 11.44 25.14
N THR A 491 6.49 10.94 24.41
CA THR A 491 6.55 9.51 24.09
C THR A 491 7.98 9.03 23.95
N THR A 492 8.21 7.83 24.47
CA THR A 492 9.44 7.04 24.27
C THR A 492 9.15 5.75 23.49
N GLU A 493 8.01 5.69 22.81
CA GLU A 493 7.57 4.49 22.11
C GLU A 493 8.53 4.15 20.96
N ARG A 494 9.03 2.91 20.95
CA ARG A 494 10.00 2.38 19.96
C ARG A 494 11.33 3.16 19.98
N THR A 495 11.60 3.93 18.93
CA THR A 495 12.80 4.75 18.77
C THR A 495 12.51 6.24 18.91
N LEU A 496 11.29 6.61 19.30
CA LEU A 496 10.93 8.00 19.54
C LEU A 496 11.48 8.46 20.90
N ASP A 497 11.93 9.70 20.94
CA ASP A 497 12.23 10.46 22.16
C ASP A 497 11.73 11.89 21.92
N VAL A 498 10.42 12.05 22.07
CA VAL A 498 9.69 13.28 21.72
C VAL A 498 9.13 13.89 23.00
N ASP A 499 9.55 15.11 23.30
CA ASP A 499 8.95 16.01 24.31
C ASP A 499 8.62 17.34 23.61
N THR A 500 7.37 17.50 23.23
CA THR A 500 6.85 18.72 22.58
C THR A 500 5.42 19.00 23.04
N HIS A 501 4.76 19.96 22.42
CA HIS A 501 3.36 20.28 22.65
C HIS A 501 2.61 20.33 21.33
N LEU A 502 1.37 19.86 21.31
CA LEU A 502 0.45 19.99 20.18
C LEU A 502 -0.48 21.18 20.41
N GLY A 503 -0.51 22.13 19.47
CA GLY A 503 -1.47 23.24 19.50
C GLY A 503 -2.83 22.80 18.97
N LEU A 504 -3.86 22.81 19.82
CA LEU A 504 -5.24 22.57 19.39
C LEU A 504 -5.78 23.81 18.66
N GLY A 505 -6.60 23.59 17.63
CA GLY A 505 -7.07 24.66 16.73
C GLY A 505 -6.02 25.16 15.73
N GLN A 506 -4.91 24.44 15.52
CA GLN A 506 -3.87 24.77 14.55
C GLN A 506 -3.72 23.71 13.45
N PHE A 507 -3.15 24.13 12.33
CA PHE A 507 -2.60 23.24 11.32
C PHE A 507 -1.12 22.93 11.62
N THR A 508 -0.81 21.70 12.05
CA THR A 508 0.56 21.24 12.35
C THR A 508 1.07 20.28 11.28
N ALA A 509 2.24 20.56 10.72
CA ALA A 509 2.96 19.64 9.84
C ALA A 509 4.10 18.94 10.60
N VAL A 510 4.16 17.62 10.52
CA VAL A 510 5.25 16.78 11.02
C VAL A 510 6.13 16.41 9.83
N THR A 511 7.39 16.81 9.89
CA THR A 511 8.37 16.74 8.79
C THR A 511 9.62 15.97 9.22
N GLY A 512 10.58 15.80 8.32
CA GLY A 512 11.82 15.06 8.56
C GLY A 512 12.14 14.01 7.49
N VAL A 513 13.37 13.50 7.49
CA VAL A 513 13.83 12.50 6.50
C VAL A 513 13.06 11.18 6.60
N SER A 514 13.10 10.35 5.55
CA SER A 514 12.41 9.06 5.56
C SER A 514 12.92 8.20 6.72
N GLY A 515 12.01 7.57 7.47
CA GLY A 515 12.39 6.74 8.62
C GLY A 515 12.75 7.50 9.91
N SER A 516 12.58 8.83 9.96
CA SER A 516 12.84 9.62 11.18
C SER A 516 11.82 9.45 12.32
N GLY A 517 10.74 8.69 12.11
CA GLY A 517 9.72 8.40 13.13
C GLY A 517 8.37 9.13 12.97
N LYS A 518 8.18 9.90 11.90
CA LYS A 518 6.96 10.71 11.67
C LYS A 518 5.66 9.90 11.71
N SER A 519 5.58 8.81 10.95
CA SER A 519 4.39 7.95 10.93
C SER A 519 4.20 7.24 12.26
N THR A 520 5.25 6.88 13.00
CA THR A 520 5.13 6.34 14.36
C THR A 520 4.50 7.37 15.31
N LEU A 521 4.95 8.63 15.23
CA LEU A 521 4.40 9.72 16.05
C LEU A 521 2.92 9.97 15.73
N VAL A 522 2.56 10.12 14.45
CA VAL A 522 1.21 10.52 14.04
C VAL A 522 0.22 9.35 13.99
N SER A 523 0.66 8.17 13.56
CA SER A 523 -0.22 7.01 13.40
C SER A 523 -0.25 6.08 14.61
N THR A 524 0.67 6.20 15.58
CA THR A 524 0.68 5.32 16.76
C THR A 524 0.61 6.11 18.06
N ALA A 525 1.61 6.95 18.35
CA ALA A 525 1.73 7.61 19.65
C ALA A 525 0.66 8.68 19.90
N LEU A 526 0.42 9.59 18.94
CA LEU A 526 -0.58 10.66 19.09
C LEU A 526 -2.01 10.13 19.34
N PRO A 527 -2.51 9.10 18.64
CA PRO A 527 -3.81 8.49 18.94
C PRO A 527 -3.98 8.05 20.39
N GLU A 528 -2.94 7.47 21.00
CA GLU A 528 -2.97 7.01 22.39
C GLU A 528 -3.00 8.19 23.36
N ILE A 529 -2.07 9.14 23.20
CA ILE A 529 -1.99 10.37 24.01
C ILE A 529 -3.30 11.16 23.96
N LEU A 530 -3.89 11.33 22.76
CA LEU A 530 -5.14 12.05 22.59
C LEU A 530 -6.34 11.32 23.22
N ALA A 531 -6.31 9.98 23.25
CA ALA A 531 -7.35 9.18 23.89
C ALA A 531 -7.32 9.32 25.42
N GLU A 532 -6.12 9.36 26.02
CA GLU A 532 -5.93 9.59 27.46
C GLU A 532 -6.47 10.96 27.89
N GLU A 533 -6.31 11.97 27.04
CA GLU A 533 -6.77 13.34 27.24
C GLU A 533 -8.25 13.55 26.85
N GLY A 534 -8.95 12.48 26.44
CA GLY A 534 -10.37 12.53 26.08
C GLY A 534 -10.68 13.33 24.81
N VAL A 535 -9.68 13.55 23.95
CA VAL A 535 -9.81 14.32 22.71
C VAL A 535 -10.29 13.41 21.59
N ARG A 536 -11.36 13.83 20.90
CA ARG A 536 -11.88 13.08 19.75
C ARG A 536 -10.85 13.08 18.63
N THR A 537 -10.36 11.90 18.27
CA THR A 537 -9.35 11.74 17.23
C THR A 537 -9.93 11.05 16.00
N VAL A 538 -9.61 11.57 14.81
CA VAL A 538 -10.01 11.01 13.52
C VAL A 538 -8.76 10.72 12.70
N ARG A 539 -8.53 9.44 12.40
CA ARG A 539 -7.35 8.98 11.64
C ARG A 539 -7.72 8.75 10.18
N ILE A 540 -7.00 9.38 9.26
CA ILE A 540 -7.25 9.30 7.82
C ILE A 540 -6.02 8.71 7.13
N THR A 541 -6.10 7.44 6.75
CA THR A 541 -5.01 6.68 6.12
C THR A 541 -5.28 6.42 4.64
N GLN A 542 -4.22 6.13 3.87
CA GLN A 542 -4.31 5.68 2.48
C GLN A 542 -4.74 4.22 2.31
N GLN A 543 -5.03 3.50 3.40
CA GLN A 543 -5.53 2.12 3.30
C GLN A 543 -6.79 2.09 2.44
N PRO A 544 -6.97 1.09 1.55
CA PRO A 544 -8.15 0.99 0.71
C PRO A 544 -9.45 1.10 1.52
N ILE A 545 -10.46 1.78 0.98
CA ILE A 545 -11.81 1.86 1.61
C ILE A 545 -12.51 0.49 1.69
N GLY A 546 -12.01 -0.48 0.93
CA GLY A 546 -12.40 -1.89 0.96
C GLY A 546 -11.43 -2.72 0.12
N ARG A 547 -11.49 -4.05 0.25
CA ARG A 547 -10.60 -4.98 -0.47
C ARG A 547 -11.23 -5.61 -1.70
N THR A 548 -12.54 -5.51 -1.85
CA THR A 548 -13.29 -6.12 -2.96
C THR A 548 -14.11 -5.07 -3.70
N THR A 549 -14.55 -5.40 -4.90
CA THR A 549 -15.42 -4.57 -5.75
C THR A 549 -16.80 -4.28 -5.13
N ARG A 550 -17.19 -5.01 -4.07
CA ARG A 550 -18.42 -4.73 -3.30
C ARG A 550 -18.37 -3.42 -2.53
N SER A 551 -17.18 -3.01 -2.10
CA SER A 551 -16.98 -1.68 -1.52
C SER A 551 -16.77 -0.71 -2.67
N CYS A 552 -17.58 0.34 -2.75
CA CYS A 552 -17.43 1.44 -3.70
C CYS A 552 -17.60 2.80 -3.03
N LEU A 553 -17.29 3.87 -3.74
CA LEU A 553 -17.42 5.26 -3.28
C LEU A 553 -18.81 5.54 -2.66
N ALA A 554 -19.89 5.14 -3.34
CA ALA A 554 -21.26 5.40 -2.88
C ALA A 554 -21.61 4.64 -1.60
N THR A 555 -21.13 3.40 -1.45
CA THR A 555 -21.38 2.61 -0.22
C THR A 555 -20.59 3.13 0.97
N TYR A 556 -19.34 3.55 0.75
CA TYR A 556 -18.45 4.00 1.82
C TYR A 556 -18.90 5.32 2.44
N THR A 557 -19.29 6.28 1.59
CA THR A 557 -19.81 7.59 2.00
C THR A 557 -21.21 7.52 2.60
N GLY A 558 -21.89 6.36 2.50
CA GLY A 558 -23.26 6.15 2.93
C GLY A 558 -24.31 6.82 2.04
N LEU A 559 -23.93 7.51 0.96
CA LEU A 559 -24.89 8.16 0.05
C LEU A 559 -25.79 7.13 -0.64
N PHE A 560 -25.30 5.89 -0.85
CA PHE A 560 -26.08 4.86 -1.52
C PHE A 560 -27.33 4.45 -0.74
N ASP A 561 -27.33 4.60 0.59
CA ASP A 561 -28.51 4.31 1.40
C ASP A 561 -29.65 5.28 1.12
N ALA A 562 -29.34 6.54 0.84
CA ALA A 562 -30.31 7.53 0.42
C ALA A 562 -30.81 7.24 -1.01
N VAL A 563 -29.90 6.91 -1.93
CA VAL A 563 -30.27 6.51 -3.31
C VAL A 563 -31.22 5.31 -3.31
N ARG A 564 -30.93 4.25 -2.55
CA ARG A 564 -31.81 3.07 -2.47
C ARG A 564 -33.21 3.40 -1.93
N LYS A 565 -33.33 4.38 -1.03
CA LYS A 565 -34.63 4.86 -0.53
C LYS A 565 -35.43 5.59 -1.62
N LEU A 566 -34.76 6.37 -2.48
CA LEU A 566 -35.40 7.02 -3.62
C LEU A 566 -35.98 5.99 -4.60
N PHE A 567 -35.21 4.95 -4.95
CA PHE A 567 -35.68 3.87 -5.82
C PHE A 567 -36.84 3.08 -5.22
N ALA A 568 -36.77 2.70 -3.94
CA ALA A 568 -37.88 2.05 -3.23
C ALA A 568 -39.13 2.94 -3.11
N GLY A 569 -38.95 4.27 -3.18
CA GLY A 569 -40.03 5.26 -3.19
C GLY A 569 -40.76 5.40 -4.51
N THR A 570 -40.23 4.85 -5.62
CA THR A 570 -40.84 4.98 -6.95
C THR A 570 -42.21 4.27 -7.03
N PRO A 571 -43.14 4.74 -7.87
CA PRO A 571 -44.44 4.09 -8.05
C PRO A 571 -44.32 2.62 -8.46
N GLU A 572 -43.35 2.27 -9.31
CA GLU A 572 -43.15 0.90 -9.78
C GLU A 572 -42.63 -0.02 -8.67
N ALA A 573 -41.63 0.42 -7.89
CA ALA A 573 -41.14 -0.35 -6.76
C ALA A 573 -42.26 -0.60 -5.72
N ARG A 574 -43.08 0.42 -5.44
CA ARG A 574 -44.23 0.30 -4.53
C ARG A 574 -45.28 -0.68 -5.04
N ARG A 575 -45.61 -0.65 -6.35
CA ARG A 575 -46.54 -1.61 -6.96
C ARG A 575 -46.07 -3.05 -6.82
N ARG A 576 -44.77 -3.29 -6.97
CA ARG A 576 -44.15 -4.62 -6.84
C ARG A 576 -43.86 -5.06 -5.40
N GLY A 577 -44.15 -4.21 -4.40
CA GLY A 577 -43.85 -4.49 -3.00
C GLY A 577 -42.35 -4.53 -2.68
N TRP A 578 -41.52 -3.89 -3.51
CA TRP A 578 -40.07 -3.91 -3.36
C TRP A 578 -39.60 -2.87 -2.34
N SER A 579 -38.67 -3.29 -1.48
CA SER A 579 -38.04 -2.42 -0.47
C SER A 579 -36.60 -2.06 -0.86
N VAL A 580 -35.93 -1.27 -0.01
CA VAL A 580 -34.52 -0.87 -0.19
C VAL A 580 -33.55 -2.05 -0.34
N SER A 581 -33.94 -3.27 0.09
CA SER A 581 -33.11 -4.47 -0.06
C SER A 581 -33.02 -4.91 -1.52
N ARG A 582 -34.07 -4.72 -2.33
CA ARG A 582 -34.05 -5.07 -3.75
C ARG A 582 -32.99 -4.27 -4.51
N PHE A 583 -32.81 -3.01 -4.17
CA PHE A 583 -31.83 -2.12 -4.79
C PHE A 583 -30.43 -2.20 -4.18
N SER A 584 -30.15 -3.22 -3.37
CA SER A 584 -28.80 -3.48 -2.85
C SER A 584 -28.18 -4.67 -3.58
N TYR A 585 -27.04 -4.45 -4.24
CA TYR A 585 -26.27 -5.53 -4.87
C TYR A 585 -25.57 -6.45 -3.83
N ASN A 586 -25.55 -6.06 -2.55
CA ASN A 586 -24.95 -6.88 -1.49
C ASN A 586 -25.86 -8.02 -1.00
N VAL A 587 -27.16 -7.99 -1.35
CA VAL A 587 -28.14 -9.00 -0.94
C VAL A 587 -28.71 -9.73 -2.15
N ALA A 588 -29.13 -10.98 -1.96
CA ALA A 588 -29.59 -11.84 -3.06
C ALA A 588 -30.84 -11.30 -3.79
N ALA A 589 -31.61 -10.41 -3.17
CA ALA A 589 -32.92 -9.99 -3.66
C ALA A 589 -32.89 -9.39 -5.07
N GLY A 590 -31.93 -8.52 -5.41
CA GLY A 590 -31.85 -7.86 -6.73
C GLY A 590 -30.50 -7.94 -7.42
N ARG A 591 -29.49 -8.55 -6.78
CA ARG A 591 -28.15 -8.67 -7.36
C ARG A 591 -28.11 -9.67 -8.51
N CYS A 592 -27.16 -9.49 -9.41
CA CYS A 592 -26.81 -10.48 -10.43
C CYS A 592 -26.31 -11.77 -9.73
N PRO A 593 -26.86 -12.97 -10.05
CA PRO A 593 -26.47 -14.22 -9.40
C PRO A 593 -25.06 -14.68 -9.81
N THR A 594 -24.63 -14.35 -11.01
CA THR A 594 -23.36 -14.82 -11.61
C THR A 594 -22.15 -14.22 -10.93
N CYS A 595 -22.11 -12.89 -10.82
CA CYS A 595 -21.05 -12.18 -10.10
C CYS A 595 -21.38 -11.95 -8.61
N ASN A 596 -22.53 -12.42 -8.12
CA ASN A 596 -23.02 -12.14 -6.77
C ASN A 596 -23.00 -10.64 -6.40
N GLY A 597 -23.29 -9.76 -7.37
CA GLY A 597 -23.34 -8.30 -7.19
C GLY A 597 -22.00 -7.58 -7.30
N GLU A 598 -20.92 -8.26 -7.66
CA GLU A 598 -19.58 -7.64 -7.82
C GLU A 598 -19.42 -6.89 -9.14
N GLY A 599 -20.17 -7.27 -10.17
CA GLY A 599 -20.08 -6.69 -11.52
C GLY A 599 -18.85 -7.16 -12.32
N ALA A 600 -17.90 -7.81 -11.66
CA ALA A 600 -16.71 -8.40 -12.26
C ALA A 600 -16.51 -9.84 -11.77
N ILE A 601 -15.67 -10.58 -12.48
CA ILE A 601 -15.25 -11.96 -12.15
C ILE A 601 -13.72 -11.97 -12.13
N GLU A 602 -13.15 -12.49 -11.04
CA GLU A 602 -11.71 -12.69 -10.91
C GLU A 602 -11.27 -13.89 -11.77
N VAL A 603 -10.22 -13.68 -12.55
CA VAL A 603 -9.57 -14.68 -13.38
C VAL A 603 -8.17 -14.91 -12.83
N GLU A 604 -7.97 -16.08 -12.24
CA GLU A 604 -6.66 -16.49 -11.77
C GLU A 604 -5.79 -16.92 -12.96
N LEU A 605 -4.59 -16.35 -13.05
CA LEU A 605 -3.63 -16.63 -14.11
C LEU A 605 -2.43 -17.37 -13.52
N VAL A 606 -1.96 -18.42 -14.20
CA VAL A 606 -0.90 -19.31 -13.66
C VAL A 606 0.45 -18.60 -13.48
N PHE A 607 0.74 -17.58 -14.30
CA PHE A 607 2.05 -16.91 -14.34
C PHE A 607 1.98 -15.38 -14.22
N LEU A 608 0.77 -14.83 -14.06
CA LEU A 608 0.52 -13.39 -13.94
C LEU A 608 -0.37 -13.15 -12.71
N PRO A 609 -0.32 -11.95 -12.10
CA PRO A 609 -1.28 -11.58 -11.08
C PRO A 609 -2.71 -11.80 -11.57
N GLY A 610 -3.60 -12.27 -10.69
CA GLY A 610 -5.02 -12.43 -11.01
C GLY A 610 -5.62 -11.11 -11.52
N SER A 611 -6.43 -11.19 -12.57
CA SER A 611 -7.05 -10.04 -13.22
C SER A 611 -8.58 -10.10 -13.09
N TYR A 612 -9.25 -8.95 -13.03
CA TYR A 612 -10.71 -8.89 -13.05
C TYR A 612 -11.22 -8.66 -14.46
N THR A 613 -12.25 -9.40 -14.85
CA THR A 613 -12.98 -9.20 -16.11
C THR A 613 -14.41 -8.78 -15.82
N THR A 614 -15.03 -7.99 -16.69
CA THR A 614 -16.44 -7.59 -16.55
C THR A 614 -17.34 -8.83 -16.58
N CYS A 615 -18.33 -8.89 -15.69
CA CYS A 615 -19.29 -9.99 -15.65
C CYS A 615 -20.01 -10.15 -17.01
N PRO A 616 -20.02 -11.35 -17.61
CA PRO A 616 -20.63 -11.55 -18.93
C PRO A 616 -22.16 -11.44 -18.92
N ASP A 617 -22.80 -11.62 -17.76
CA ASP A 617 -24.28 -11.68 -17.69
C ASP A 617 -24.90 -10.31 -17.39
N CYS A 618 -24.31 -9.55 -16.47
CA CYS A 618 -24.82 -8.21 -16.13
C CYS A 618 -24.00 -7.08 -16.74
N HIS A 619 -22.91 -7.40 -17.46
CA HIS A 619 -22.03 -6.42 -18.11
C HIS A 619 -21.55 -5.30 -17.17
N GLY A 620 -21.27 -5.65 -15.90
CA GLY A 620 -20.85 -4.68 -14.89
C GLY A 620 -21.98 -4.01 -14.10
N ALA A 621 -23.25 -4.19 -14.49
CA ALA A 621 -24.39 -3.52 -13.87
C ALA A 621 -24.67 -3.97 -12.43
N ARG A 622 -24.14 -5.12 -11.98
CA ARG A 622 -24.30 -5.71 -10.62
C ARG A 622 -25.71 -6.20 -10.26
N TYR A 623 -26.74 -5.85 -11.02
CA TYR A 623 -28.14 -6.21 -10.77
C TYR A 623 -28.66 -7.23 -11.79
N ASN A 624 -29.77 -7.87 -11.45
CA ASN A 624 -30.57 -8.64 -12.41
C ASN A 624 -31.48 -7.71 -13.23
N ASP A 625 -31.95 -8.21 -14.39
CA ASP A 625 -32.72 -7.43 -15.36
C ASP A 625 -34.00 -6.83 -14.75
N GLU A 626 -34.74 -7.63 -13.96
CA GLU A 626 -35.97 -7.18 -13.29
C GLU A 626 -35.74 -5.95 -12.42
N THR A 627 -34.60 -5.86 -11.73
CA THR A 627 -34.29 -4.70 -10.86
C THR A 627 -33.98 -3.45 -11.69
N LEU A 628 -33.44 -3.63 -12.90
CA LEU A 628 -33.10 -2.54 -13.81
C LEU A 628 -34.34 -1.98 -14.55
N GLU A 629 -35.49 -2.64 -14.48
CA GLU A 629 -36.76 -2.10 -15.01
C GLU A 629 -37.27 -0.88 -14.23
N VAL A 630 -36.86 -0.72 -12.97
CA VAL A 630 -37.25 0.43 -12.14
C VAL A 630 -36.29 1.58 -12.38
N THR A 631 -36.81 2.71 -12.84
CA THR A 631 -36.07 3.95 -13.05
C THR A 631 -36.47 5.04 -12.07
N TRP A 632 -35.51 5.86 -11.65
CA TRP A 632 -35.72 7.12 -10.94
C TRP A 632 -35.15 8.26 -11.80
N HIS A 633 -35.97 9.26 -12.15
CA HIS A 633 -35.61 10.32 -13.11
C HIS A 633 -35.06 9.79 -14.45
N GLY A 634 -35.61 8.68 -14.94
CA GLY A 634 -35.19 8.05 -16.21
C GLY A 634 -33.90 7.23 -16.12
N LEU A 635 -33.25 7.17 -14.95
CA LEU A 635 -32.04 6.37 -14.72
C LEU A 635 -32.34 5.10 -13.93
N THR A 636 -31.73 3.99 -14.32
CA THR A 636 -31.73 2.76 -13.52
C THR A 636 -30.80 2.90 -12.32
N VAL A 637 -30.91 2.00 -11.33
CA VAL A 637 -29.98 2.01 -10.18
C VAL A 637 -28.53 1.78 -10.60
N ALA A 638 -28.29 0.98 -11.65
CA ALA A 638 -26.96 0.82 -12.24
C ALA A 638 -26.52 2.09 -12.98
N GLY A 639 -27.42 2.76 -13.71
CA GLY A 639 -27.12 4.03 -14.37
C GLY A 639 -26.71 5.12 -13.38
N VAL A 640 -27.36 5.19 -12.21
CA VAL A 640 -26.96 6.11 -11.12
C VAL A 640 -25.56 5.77 -10.59
N LEU A 641 -25.23 4.48 -10.45
CA LEU A 641 -23.89 4.06 -10.02
C LEU A 641 -22.82 4.37 -11.06
N ASP A 642 -23.17 4.52 -12.35
CA ASP A 642 -22.23 4.86 -13.41
C ASP A 642 -21.97 6.36 -13.55
N LEU A 643 -22.79 7.21 -12.90
CA LEU A 643 -22.58 8.67 -12.89
C LEU A 643 -21.25 9.03 -12.22
N THR A 644 -20.57 10.03 -12.79
CA THR A 644 -19.49 10.74 -12.10
C THR A 644 -20.04 11.55 -10.93
N VAL A 645 -19.18 11.97 -9.99
CA VAL A 645 -19.60 12.87 -8.91
C VAL A 645 -20.12 14.20 -9.48
N THR A 646 -19.52 14.71 -10.56
CA THR A 646 -20.02 15.90 -11.29
C THR A 646 -21.44 15.70 -11.80
N ASP A 647 -21.70 14.63 -12.57
CA ASP A 647 -23.04 14.40 -13.13
C ASP A 647 -24.07 14.13 -12.03
N ALA A 648 -23.64 13.44 -10.97
CA ALA A 648 -24.48 13.19 -9.81
C ALA A 648 -24.87 14.48 -9.07
N LEU A 649 -24.01 15.51 -9.03
CA LEU A 649 -24.36 16.81 -8.43
C LEU A 649 -25.56 17.45 -9.15
N GLU A 650 -25.60 17.34 -10.48
CA GLU A 650 -26.69 17.87 -11.29
C GLU A 650 -27.97 17.04 -11.08
N VAL A 651 -27.86 15.70 -11.18
CA VAL A 651 -28.98 14.77 -11.04
C VAL A 651 -29.62 14.83 -9.65
N PHE A 652 -28.83 15.01 -8.59
CA PHE A 652 -29.29 15.05 -7.20
C PHE A 652 -29.41 16.46 -6.61
N ALA A 653 -29.46 17.50 -7.45
CA ALA A 653 -29.58 18.89 -6.99
C ALA A 653 -30.78 19.11 -6.04
N GLY A 654 -31.88 18.37 -6.24
CA GLY A 654 -33.09 18.41 -5.41
C GLY A 654 -33.06 17.54 -4.16
N GLU A 655 -31.97 16.80 -3.88
CA GLU A 655 -31.91 15.76 -2.85
C GLU A 655 -30.82 16.06 -1.79
N PRO A 656 -31.14 16.83 -0.73
CA PRO A 656 -30.15 17.30 0.25
C PRO A 656 -29.37 16.18 0.96
N SER A 657 -29.99 15.00 1.11
CA SER A 657 -29.39 13.86 1.78
C SER A 657 -28.21 13.26 1.00
N VAL A 658 -28.25 13.33 -0.33
CA VAL A 658 -27.22 12.87 -1.26
C VAL A 658 -26.24 14.00 -1.57
N LEU A 659 -26.76 15.20 -1.85
CA LEU A 659 -25.98 16.37 -2.31
C LEU A 659 -24.83 16.73 -1.36
N ALA A 660 -25.04 16.64 -0.05
CA ALA A 660 -24.00 16.95 0.93
C ALA A 660 -22.77 16.02 0.84
N ALA A 661 -22.96 14.76 0.45
CA ALA A 661 -21.85 13.84 0.23
C ALA A 661 -21.10 14.16 -1.07
N LEU A 662 -21.85 14.43 -2.14
CA LEU A 662 -21.30 14.77 -3.46
C LEU A 662 -20.48 16.06 -3.41
N GLN A 663 -20.97 17.10 -2.74
CA GLN A 663 -20.24 18.36 -2.57
C GLN A 663 -18.94 18.19 -1.78
N ALA A 664 -18.92 17.28 -0.80
CA ALA A 664 -17.70 17.00 -0.04
C ALA A 664 -16.66 16.25 -0.89
N LEU A 665 -17.11 15.34 -1.76
CA LEU A 665 -16.24 14.63 -2.71
C LEU A 665 -15.68 15.58 -3.77
N ASP A 666 -16.50 16.47 -4.30
CA ASP A 666 -16.09 17.49 -5.27
C ASP A 666 -15.05 18.45 -4.67
N ALA A 667 -15.28 18.92 -3.44
CA ALA A 667 -14.36 19.84 -2.74
C ALA A 667 -12.95 19.27 -2.51
N VAL A 668 -12.81 17.94 -2.42
CA VAL A 668 -11.50 17.27 -2.30
C VAL A 668 -10.94 16.82 -3.66
N GLY A 669 -11.53 17.27 -4.78
CA GLY A 669 -11.05 17.00 -6.13
C GLY A 669 -11.34 15.59 -6.65
N LEU A 670 -12.45 14.96 -6.22
CA LEU A 670 -12.87 13.62 -6.66
C LEU A 670 -14.08 13.64 -7.60
N SER A 671 -14.30 14.77 -8.28
CA SER A 671 -15.43 15.01 -9.17
C SER A 671 -15.54 14.01 -10.33
N TYR A 672 -14.40 13.47 -10.77
CA TYR A 672 -14.29 12.51 -11.88
C TYR A 672 -14.62 11.06 -11.53
N LEU A 673 -14.67 10.71 -10.24
CA LEU A 673 -14.91 9.32 -9.84
C LEU A 673 -16.36 8.93 -10.05
N ARG A 674 -16.59 7.68 -10.46
CA ARG A 674 -17.94 7.13 -10.57
C ARG A 674 -18.46 6.67 -9.21
N LEU A 675 -19.76 6.83 -8.97
CA LEU A 675 -20.39 6.45 -7.70
C LEU A 675 -20.20 4.95 -7.36
N GLY A 676 -20.26 4.10 -8.39
CA GLY A 676 -20.10 2.65 -8.34
C GLY A 676 -18.65 2.18 -8.42
N GLN A 677 -17.66 3.06 -8.62
CA GLN A 677 -16.26 2.67 -8.82
C GLN A 677 -15.75 1.83 -7.64
N GLY A 678 -15.24 0.64 -7.95
CA GLY A 678 -14.88 -0.36 -6.95
C GLY A 678 -13.64 0.04 -6.15
N ALA A 679 -13.56 -0.35 -4.88
CA ALA A 679 -12.43 -0.05 -4.02
C ALA A 679 -11.05 -0.51 -4.56
N PRO A 680 -10.93 -1.67 -5.25
CA PRO A 680 -9.67 -2.07 -5.88
C PRO A 680 -9.20 -1.14 -6.99
N GLU A 681 -10.13 -0.43 -7.66
CA GLU A 681 -9.84 0.48 -8.77
C GLU A 681 -9.36 1.86 -8.29
N LEU A 682 -9.58 2.20 -7.02
CA LEU A 682 -9.22 3.50 -6.45
C LEU A 682 -7.74 3.55 -6.05
N SER A 683 -7.08 4.68 -6.24
CA SER A 683 -5.73 4.95 -5.70
C SER A 683 -5.75 5.10 -4.17
N GLY A 684 -4.58 4.96 -3.53
CA GLY A 684 -4.44 5.19 -2.08
C GLY A 684 -4.83 6.63 -1.70
N GLY A 685 -4.40 7.61 -2.50
CA GLY A 685 -4.77 9.02 -2.34
C GLY A 685 -6.26 9.29 -2.62
N GLU A 686 -6.89 8.61 -3.57
CA GLU A 686 -8.36 8.67 -3.77
C GLU A 686 -9.10 8.10 -2.57
N ALA A 687 -8.69 6.92 -2.07
CA ALA A 687 -9.27 6.30 -0.88
C ALA A 687 -9.15 7.21 0.35
N GLN A 688 -7.99 7.87 0.53
CA GLN A 688 -7.77 8.82 1.62
C GLN A 688 -8.68 10.05 1.50
N ARG A 689 -8.81 10.63 0.29
CA ARG A 689 -9.68 11.78 0.04
C ARG A 689 -11.17 11.44 0.21
N ILE A 690 -11.61 10.24 -0.13
CA ILE A 690 -12.98 9.76 0.16
C ILE A 690 -13.25 9.72 1.67
N LYS A 691 -12.27 9.25 2.47
CA LYS A 691 -12.37 9.27 3.93
C LYS A 691 -12.46 10.69 4.48
N LEU A 692 -11.63 11.60 3.98
CA LEU A 692 -11.67 13.02 4.33
C LEU A 692 -13.03 13.65 3.98
N ALA A 693 -13.55 13.44 2.77
CA ALA A 693 -14.87 13.91 2.36
C ALA A 693 -15.99 13.41 3.28
N THR A 694 -15.91 12.14 3.70
CA THR A 694 -16.89 11.53 4.63
C THR A 694 -16.86 12.22 6.00
N GLU A 695 -15.68 12.61 6.49
CA GLU A 695 -15.56 13.31 7.77
C GLU A 695 -15.95 14.80 7.68
N LEU A 696 -15.65 15.47 6.57
CA LEU A 696 -16.15 16.82 6.26
C LEU A 696 -17.69 16.86 6.29
N GLN A 697 -18.35 15.83 5.76
CA GLN A 697 -19.80 15.67 5.81
C GLN A 697 -20.32 15.50 7.24
N ARG A 698 -19.66 14.67 8.07
CA ARG A 698 -20.06 14.39 9.46
C ARG A 698 -19.85 15.59 10.38
N SER A 699 -18.73 16.29 10.23
CA SER A 699 -18.38 17.48 11.00
C SER A 699 -19.43 18.59 10.83
N ARG A 700 -19.90 18.82 9.59
CA ARG A 700 -21.02 19.74 9.30
C ARG A 700 -22.34 19.34 9.96
N ARG A 701 -22.62 18.04 10.12
CA ARG A 701 -23.86 17.52 10.75
C ARG A 701 -23.81 17.55 12.28
N ALA A 702 -22.69 17.14 12.88
CA ALA A 702 -22.51 17.10 14.33
C ALA A 702 -22.64 18.50 14.97
N ARG A 703 -22.17 19.55 14.29
CA ARG A 703 -22.27 20.94 14.76
C ARG A 703 -23.68 21.53 14.75
N ARG A 704 -24.62 20.99 13.96
CA ARG A 704 -26.02 21.46 13.94
C ARG A 704 -26.83 21.01 15.17
N GLY A 705 -26.33 20.05 15.96
CA GLY A 705 -27.07 19.45 17.08
C GLY A 705 -26.38 19.48 18.46
N SER A 706 -25.09 19.82 18.56
CA SER A 706 -24.37 19.81 19.84
C SER A 706 -24.27 21.20 20.47
N ARG A 707 -24.60 21.30 21.77
CA ARG A 707 -24.38 22.49 22.63
C ARG A 707 -23.00 22.52 23.32
N ARG A 708 -22.03 21.69 22.91
CA ARG A 708 -20.63 21.79 23.37
C ARG A 708 -19.64 21.50 22.23
N GLY A 709 -18.64 22.38 22.09
CA GLY A 709 -17.51 22.29 21.17
C GLY A 709 -16.52 21.23 21.63
N ALA A 710 -16.72 19.99 21.17
CA ALA A 710 -15.67 18.98 21.25
C ALA A 710 -14.71 19.21 20.08
N GLU A 711 -13.52 19.75 20.41
CA GLU A 711 -12.41 19.88 19.47
C GLU A 711 -12.06 18.49 18.92
N THR A 712 -12.02 18.36 17.59
CA THR A 712 -11.62 17.12 16.92
C THR A 712 -10.21 17.29 16.38
N VAL A 713 -9.35 16.29 16.57
CA VAL A 713 -8.01 16.25 15.98
C VAL A 713 -8.00 15.29 14.80
N TYR A 714 -7.72 15.80 13.60
CA TYR A 714 -7.54 15.00 12.40
C TYR A 714 -6.07 14.67 12.20
N LEU A 715 -5.76 13.38 12.10
CA LEU A 715 -4.42 12.86 11.88
C LEU A 715 -4.34 12.27 10.47
N LEU A 716 -3.49 12.83 9.62
CA LEU A 716 -3.30 12.36 8.24
C LEU A 716 -1.83 12.00 8.00
N ASP A 717 -1.61 10.88 7.33
CA ASP A 717 -0.28 10.43 6.92
C ASP A 717 -0.12 10.68 5.42
N GLU A 718 0.80 11.57 5.05
CA GLU A 718 1.17 11.95 3.67
C GLU A 718 -0.03 12.18 2.73
N PRO A 719 -0.90 13.17 3.00
CA PRO A 719 -2.15 13.33 2.27
C PRO A 719 -1.99 13.85 0.83
N THR A 720 -0.79 14.28 0.45
CA THR A 720 -0.45 14.77 -0.90
C THR A 720 0.29 13.76 -1.76
N THR A 721 0.65 12.60 -1.22
CA THR A 721 1.34 11.56 -2.00
C THR A 721 0.50 11.17 -3.21
N GLY A 722 1.10 11.29 -4.40
CA GLY A 722 0.45 11.06 -5.69
C GLY A 722 -0.56 12.11 -6.14
N LEU A 723 -0.58 13.30 -5.51
CA LEU A 723 -1.40 14.42 -5.97
C LEU A 723 -0.63 15.36 -6.88
N HIS A 724 -1.29 15.76 -7.96
CA HIS A 724 -0.79 16.86 -8.78
C HIS A 724 -0.80 18.18 -7.97
N PRO A 725 0.18 19.07 -8.19
CA PRO A 725 0.22 20.43 -7.61
C PRO A 725 -1.12 21.17 -7.49
N SER A 726 -1.97 21.09 -8.52
CA SER A 726 -3.32 21.69 -8.52
C SER A 726 -4.24 21.09 -7.46
N ASP A 727 -4.14 19.78 -7.25
CA ASP A 727 -5.01 19.01 -6.37
C ASP A 727 -4.56 19.19 -4.90
N VAL A 728 -3.25 19.38 -4.69
CA VAL A 728 -2.69 19.76 -3.39
C VAL A 728 -3.30 21.08 -2.89
N GLY A 729 -3.50 22.06 -3.76
CA GLY A 729 -4.12 23.34 -3.39
C GLY A 729 -5.55 23.19 -2.86
N LEU A 730 -6.36 22.36 -3.52
CA LEU A 730 -7.74 22.04 -3.09
C LEU A 730 -7.74 21.36 -1.71
N LEU A 731 -6.88 20.36 -1.53
CA LEU A 731 -6.74 19.65 -0.26
C LEU A 731 -6.35 20.61 0.88
N VAL A 732 -5.35 21.46 0.68
CA VAL A 732 -4.90 22.44 1.70
C VAL A 732 -6.03 23.40 2.07
N THR A 733 -6.87 23.79 1.12
CA THR A 733 -8.04 24.64 1.40
C THR A 733 -9.03 23.93 2.33
N GLU A 734 -9.36 22.67 2.07
CA GLU A 734 -10.28 21.93 2.94
C GLU A 734 -9.67 21.57 4.31
N LEU A 735 -8.36 21.33 4.40
CA LEU A 735 -7.66 21.18 5.69
C LEU A 735 -7.73 22.47 6.52
N ASN A 736 -7.45 23.62 5.90
CA ASN A 736 -7.59 24.91 6.57
C ASN A 736 -9.05 25.17 7.00
N ARG A 737 -10.03 24.74 6.21
CA ARG A 737 -11.44 24.86 6.56
C ARG A 737 -11.84 24.08 7.82
N LEU A 738 -11.21 22.93 8.07
CA LEU A 738 -11.38 22.20 9.32
C LEU A 738 -10.82 23.01 10.50
N VAL A 739 -9.63 23.57 10.33
CA VAL A 739 -8.97 24.40 11.36
C VAL A 739 -9.76 25.68 11.65
N ASP A 740 -10.23 26.38 10.62
CA ASP A 740 -11.07 27.57 10.77
C ASP A 740 -12.42 27.27 11.45
N ALA A 741 -12.86 26.01 11.42
CA ALA A 741 -14.05 25.55 12.14
C ALA A 741 -13.78 25.16 13.61
N GLY A 742 -12.56 25.35 14.09
CA GLY A 742 -12.12 25.08 15.47
C GLY A 742 -11.56 23.68 15.72
N ASP A 743 -11.34 22.88 14.66
CA ASP A 743 -10.68 21.58 14.78
C ASP A 743 -9.14 21.74 14.71
N ALA A 744 -8.38 20.70 15.08
CA ALA A 744 -6.93 20.66 14.85
C ALA A 744 -6.61 19.67 13.73
N VAL A 745 -5.59 19.97 12.93
CA VAL A 745 -5.13 19.11 11.84
C VAL A 745 -3.64 18.85 12.02
N VAL A 746 -3.26 17.57 12.07
CA VAL A 746 -1.86 17.14 12.10
C VAL A 746 -1.59 16.27 10.87
N VAL A 747 -0.63 16.69 10.05
CA VAL A 747 -0.24 15.96 8.83
C VAL A 747 1.21 15.53 8.90
N VAL A 748 1.53 14.31 8.51
CA VAL A 748 2.89 13.96 8.08
C VAL A 748 3.07 14.46 6.65
N GLU A 749 4.09 15.28 6.39
CA GLU A 749 4.29 15.88 5.07
C GLU A 749 5.76 16.12 4.67
N HIS A 750 5.97 16.08 3.35
CA HIS A 750 7.19 16.37 2.61
C HIS A 750 6.98 17.40 1.49
N ASP A 751 5.74 17.70 1.09
CA ASP A 751 5.46 18.77 0.14
C ASP A 751 5.64 20.14 0.80
N VAL A 752 6.69 20.86 0.39
CA VAL A 752 7.04 22.19 0.88
C VAL A 752 5.90 23.20 0.77
N ARG A 753 4.97 23.03 -0.17
CA ARG A 753 3.80 23.92 -0.33
C ARG A 753 2.80 23.72 0.79
N VAL A 754 2.61 22.49 1.26
CA VAL A 754 1.76 22.19 2.42
C VAL A 754 2.44 22.63 3.70
N VAL A 755 3.73 22.29 3.86
CA VAL A 755 4.52 22.69 5.04
C VAL A 755 4.56 24.21 5.19
N ALA A 756 4.71 24.97 4.09
CA ALA A 756 4.68 26.43 4.10
C ALA A 756 3.35 27.03 4.60
N GLN A 757 2.24 26.31 4.44
CA GLN A 757 0.89 26.72 4.84
C GLN A 757 0.51 26.24 6.25
N ALA A 758 1.34 25.43 6.90
CA ALA A 758 1.13 25.01 8.28
C ALA A 758 1.31 26.18 9.26
N ASP A 759 0.53 26.19 10.34
CA ASP A 759 0.68 27.15 11.42
C ASP A 759 1.91 26.80 12.30
N ARG A 760 2.27 25.51 12.33
CA ARG A 760 3.43 24.98 13.06
C ARG A 760 4.05 23.79 12.32
N VAL A 761 5.37 23.65 12.43
CA VAL A 761 6.17 22.57 11.88
C VAL A 761 6.94 21.90 13.02
N ILE A 762 6.84 20.58 13.11
CA ILE A 762 7.65 19.73 13.99
C ILE A 762 8.55 18.90 13.08
N ASP A 763 9.86 19.13 13.12
CA ASP A 763 10.84 18.43 12.29
C ASP A 763 11.51 17.31 13.11
N LEU A 764 11.43 16.08 12.61
CA LEU A 764 12.00 14.89 13.26
C LEU A 764 13.29 14.44 12.57
N GLY A 765 14.30 14.10 13.37
CA GLY A 765 15.58 13.60 12.88
C GLY A 765 16.60 13.40 14.01
N PRO A 766 17.91 13.64 13.76
CA PRO A 766 18.52 14.14 12.52
C PRO A 766 18.56 13.13 11.36
N GLY A 767 18.45 11.83 11.64
CA GLY A 767 18.51 10.76 10.65
C GLY A 767 17.28 9.84 10.67
N ALA A 768 17.47 8.62 10.17
CA ALA A 768 16.48 7.55 10.16
C ALA A 768 16.79 6.50 11.23
N GLY A 769 15.78 5.72 11.64
CA GLY A 769 15.99 4.59 12.56
C GLY A 769 16.54 5.03 13.92
N ALA A 770 17.69 4.47 14.32
CA ALA A 770 18.33 4.78 15.61
C ALA A 770 18.85 6.22 15.72
N ASP A 771 19.17 6.85 14.59
CA ASP A 771 19.62 8.24 14.52
C ASP A 771 18.46 9.23 14.36
N GLY A 772 17.22 8.74 14.33
CA GLY A 772 15.99 9.53 14.23
C GLY A 772 15.26 9.68 15.56
N GLY A 773 13.96 9.98 15.46
CA GLY A 773 13.02 9.92 16.59
C GLY A 773 13.05 11.12 17.53
N ARG A 774 13.89 12.12 17.28
CA ARG A 774 13.99 13.35 18.11
C ARG A 774 13.43 14.54 17.38
N VAL A 775 12.87 15.49 18.14
CA VAL A 775 12.49 16.80 17.61
C VAL A 775 13.76 17.64 17.44
N ILE A 776 14.11 17.96 16.19
CA ILE A 776 15.30 18.74 15.84
C ILE A 776 14.99 20.21 15.53
N ALA A 777 13.74 20.50 15.16
CA ALA A 777 13.22 21.86 15.05
C ALA A 777 11.71 21.86 15.35
N ASP A 778 11.23 22.93 15.97
CA ASP A 778 9.84 23.11 16.33
C ASP A 778 9.49 24.60 16.30
N GLY A 779 8.60 25.00 15.39
CA GLY A 779 8.26 26.40 15.23
C GLY A 779 7.38 26.68 14.03
N THR A 780 7.33 27.93 13.60
CA THR A 780 6.64 28.30 12.35
C THR A 780 7.45 27.83 11.13
N PRO A 781 6.83 27.70 9.94
CA PRO A 781 7.59 27.37 8.72
C PRO A 781 8.78 28.30 8.46
N ALA A 782 8.61 29.61 8.71
CA ALA A 782 9.70 30.58 8.60
C ALA A 782 10.84 30.32 9.61
N ALA A 783 10.52 29.99 10.87
CA ALA A 783 11.53 29.69 11.87
C ALA A 783 12.28 28.37 11.57
N VAL A 784 11.57 27.34 11.08
CA VAL A 784 12.20 26.07 10.68
C VAL A 784 13.10 26.27 9.46
N ALA A 785 12.77 27.16 8.53
CA ALA A 785 13.65 27.50 7.40
C ALA A 785 15.03 28.03 7.84
N GLU A 786 15.12 28.66 9.01
CA GLU A 786 16.37 29.22 9.57
C GLU A 786 17.16 28.20 10.42
N SER A 787 16.60 27.01 10.68
CA SER A 787 17.18 26.03 11.62
C SER A 787 18.38 25.23 11.07
N GLY A 788 18.64 25.30 9.76
CA GLY A 788 19.71 24.53 9.11
C GLY A 788 19.44 23.02 8.99
N THR A 789 18.24 22.55 9.33
CA THR A 789 17.84 21.15 9.13
C THR A 789 17.63 20.85 7.63
N ALA A 790 17.49 19.56 7.30
CA ALA A 790 17.16 19.14 5.94
C ALA A 790 15.82 19.74 5.46
N THR A 791 14.80 19.75 6.33
CA THR A 791 13.51 20.39 6.05
C THR A 791 13.68 21.90 5.88
N GLY A 792 14.44 22.55 6.78
CA GLY A 792 14.71 23.99 6.68
C GLY A 792 15.37 24.38 5.35
N THR A 793 16.38 23.62 4.92
CA THR A 793 17.06 23.80 3.64
C THR A 793 16.12 23.63 2.45
N ALA A 794 15.22 22.64 2.51
CA ALA A 794 14.21 22.42 1.47
C ALA A 794 13.23 23.60 1.37
N LEU A 795 12.79 24.17 2.50
CA LEU A 795 11.95 25.37 2.52
C LEU A 795 12.67 26.59 1.92
N VAL A 796 13.93 26.82 2.29
CA VAL A 796 14.75 27.91 1.72
C VAL A 796 14.90 27.75 0.22
N THR A 797 15.23 26.53 -0.25
CA THR A 797 15.42 26.24 -1.68
C THR A 797 14.13 26.47 -2.47
N ALA A 798 12.99 26.05 -1.93
CA ALA A 798 11.68 26.25 -2.55
C ALA A 798 11.34 27.74 -2.71
N VAL A 799 11.70 28.57 -1.72
CA VAL A 799 11.53 30.03 -1.78
C VAL A 799 12.51 30.67 -2.76
N ALA A 800 13.77 30.20 -2.82
CA ALA A 800 14.83 30.76 -3.65
C ALA A 800 14.63 30.49 -5.16
N ARG A 801 14.25 29.27 -5.56
CA ARG A 801 14.00 28.90 -6.97
C ARG A 801 12.96 29.77 -7.66
N GLY A 802 12.06 30.38 -6.91
CA GLY A 802 11.06 31.29 -7.46
C GLY A 802 11.54 32.74 -7.68
N ARG A 803 12.72 33.12 -7.16
CA ARG A 803 13.33 34.45 -7.38
C ARG A 803 14.21 34.49 -8.64
N GLU A 804 14.96 33.42 -8.92
CA GLU A 804 15.81 33.32 -10.13
C GLU A 804 15.00 33.26 -11.43
N SER A 805 13.81 32.64 -11.40
CA SER A 805 12.88 32.60 -12.53
C SER A 805 12.21 33.96 -12.81
N THR A 806 12.08 34.84 -11.81
CA THR A 806 11.53 36.19 -12.03
C THR A 806 12.56 37.17 -12.58
N GLU A 807 13.85 37.04 -12.23
CA GLU A 807 14.93 37.91 -12.73
C GLU A 807 15.39 37.58 -14.17
N THR A 808 15.14 36.36 -14.65
CA THR A 808 15.50 35.97 -16.03
C THR A 808 14.43 36.36 -17.07
N THR A 809 13.28 36.90 -16.63
CA THR A 809 12.13 37.26 -17.49
C THR A 809 11.90 38.78 -17.60
N THR A 810 12.85 39.59 -17.12
CA THR A 810 12.95 41.05 -17.36
C THR A 810 14.15 41.35 -18.23
#